data_AF-A0A3C1H5Y3-F1
#
_entry.id   AF-A0A3C1H5Y3-F1
#
_cell.length_a   1.000
_cell.length_b   1.000
_cell.length_c   1.000
_cell.angle_alpha   90.00
_cell.angle_beta   90.00
_cell.angle_gamma   90.00
#
_symmetry.space_group_name_H-M   'P 1'
#
loop_
_entity.id
_entity.type
_entity.pdbx_description
1 polymer ?
#
loop_
_entity_poly.entity_id
_entity_poly.type
_entity_poly.pdbx_seq_one_letter_code
_entity_poly.pdbx_strand_id
1 'polypeptide(L)'
;MVNDFSNYPDLSEYELGGPDFSDHLAPLPDAAPMLLEEGGGIVGVRYPRNAESESGRTVFLSFPLDAVPLTGTSPNTRAGLLRNILSFLAPGADGLGSVAFDNLRYNIPSRAVVEVGDADLAGAGRTTLHIRSATDPAGITLPLLETSKPGVFRGAVALVGASDPAGEGRVRAKDGDSVTAEFTDLPVNLLVRSTAVIDTVPPTLTTPPVADPGYESATISFETSEASDALIEFGETQLLGRSVYSAAFDTAQQVDLPALTPDHLYYYRITSRDQAGNAVSDDNGGRFYTFRTLKPVGVPWSDNLEKGAGEWAVIDTTDSAGTWLLGVPANGFQSSAHSPVNAWCSNRDGKPVDYVESFLLSPALDLSGGNKATLRFWHSYDFTMFSDSDILNGGEVLIVTNAASPITLASYTDDIIPWTQEEIDLTPYLGHVVYLAFHYVIFSFDFIPRPGWLLDDVSVNVETVVPGTLEIRDSLAQARYAITGPTSRAGKGLAYVDTNAPPGDYVVTFGPVPFYVTPAAQTNTLVSGGHVVFLGTYTFPDVNHNGMSDLWEKQFFGEVAPGRRGDVDTDGDGASDLDEFLAGTVPTDPTSRFQLSPPVALPDGSVVVAWSSVAGRQYRVLGCAALGQPWQPVTDWIDVRSSSASTVLPRDVTDGHRFFRVEVQP
;
A
#
# COMPACT_ATOMS: atom_id res chain seq x y z
N MET A 1 11.00 -39.67 -9.74
CA MET A 1 10.98 -40.67 -8.65
C MET A 1 9.52 -40.83 -8.22
N VAL A 2 9.06 -42.03 -7.89
CA VAL A 2 7.70 -42.21 -7.33
C VAL A 2 7.79 -42.06 -5.82
N ASN A 3 7.16 -41.02 -5.28
CA ASN A 3 7.08 -40.79 -3.85
C ASN A 3 6.05 -41.74 -3.22
N ASP A 4 6.40 -42.33 -2.08
CA ASP A 4 5.57 -43.27 -1.32
C ASP A 4 5.10 -42.59 -0.02
N PHE A 5 3.88 -42.08 -0.05
CA PHE A 5 3.24 -41.43 1.10
C PHE A 5 2.47 -42.40 2.01
N SER A 6 2.70 -43.72 1.90
CA SER A 6 2.00 -44.73 2.72
C SER A 6 2.19 -44.57 4.24
N ASN A 7 3.22 -43.85 4.66
CA ASN A 7 3.47 -43.51 6.08
C ASN A 7 2.69 -42.29 6.58
N TYR A 8 1.88 -41.65 5.71
CA TYR A 8 1.07 -40.46 6.02
C TYR A 8 -0.42 -40.73 5.75
N PRO A 9 -1.08 -41.61 6.51
CA PRO A 9 -2.46 -42.04 6.26
C PRO A 9 -3.47 -40.88 6.34
N ASP A 10 -3.24 -39.88 7.21
CA ASP A 10 -4.13 -38.72 7.39
C ASP A 10 -4.18 -37.79 6.17
N LEU A 11 -3.20 -37.87 5.25
CA LEU A 11 -3.23 -37.08 4.00
C LEU A 11 -4.26 -37.63 3.00
N SER A 12 -4.72 -38.88 3.16
CA SER A 12 -5.75 -39.49 2.32
C SER A 12 -7.18 -39.08 2.70
N GLU A 13 -7.39 -38.51 3.90
CA GLU A 13 -8.71 -38.03 4.36
C GLU A 13 -9.14 -36.69 3.76
N TYR A 14 -8.23 -35.95 3.11
CA TYR A 14 -8.51 -34.60 2.60
C TYR A 14 -9.09 -34.53 1.17
N GLU A 15 -9.40 -35.66 0.52
CA GLU A 15 -9.95 -35.74 -0.85
C GLU A 15 -9.29 -34.81 -1.92
N LEU A 16 -8.05 -34.36 -1.68
CA LEU A 16 -7.21 -33.62 -2.61
C LEU A 16 -6.62 -34.64 -3.60
N GLY A 17 -7.31 -34.87 -4.72
CA GLY A 17 -6.99 -35.94 -5.66
C GLY A 17 -5.57 -35.90 -6.24
N GLY A 18 -4.66 -36.71 -5.69
CA GLY A 18 -3.38 -37.06 -6.30
C GLY A 18 -2.48 -37.93 -5.40
N PRO A 19 -1.68 -38.87 -5.96
CA PRO A 19 -0.72 -39.67 -5.18
C PRO A 19 0.60 -38.96 -4.85
N ASP A 20 0.80 -37.71 -5.30
CA ASP A 20 1.99 -36.89 -5.05
C ASP A 20 1.61 -35.55 -4.41
N PHE A 21 2.22 -35.24 -3.26
CA PHE A 21 1.99 -34.01 -2.48
C PHE A 21 3.20 -33.06 -2.52
N SER A 22 4.12 -33.26 -3.47
CA SER A 22 5.32 -32.44 -3.59
C SER A 22 5.02 -31.10 -4.26
N ASP A 23 5.45 -30.00 -3.66
CA ASP A 23 5.40 -28.70 -4.36
C ASP A 23 6.49 -28.65 -5.44
N HIS A 24 6.14 -28.11 -6.61
CA HIS A 24 7.12 -27.82 -7.65
C HIS A 24 7.92 -26.56 -7.30
N LEU A 25 9.23 -26.68 -7.35
CA LEU A 25 10.18 -25.63 -7.01
C LEU A 25 10.71 -24.96 -8.27
N ALA A 26 10.71 -23.63 -8.29
CA ALA A 26 11.42 -22.84 -9.30
C ALA A 26 12.79 -22.42 -8.73
N PRO A 27 13.91 -23.05 -9.15
CA PRO A 27 15.22 -22.68 -8.66
C PRO A 27 15.60 -21.26 -9.10
N LEU A 28 16.19 -20.49 -8.18
CA LEU A 28 16.83 -19.21 -8.49
C LEU A 28 18.02 -19.40 -9.46
N PRO A 29 18.50 -18.33 -10.14
CA PRO A 29 19.60 -18.43 -11.12
C PRO A 29 20.89 -19.06 -10.57
N ASP A 30 21.11 -18.91 -9.27
CA ASP A 30 22.24 -19.41 -8.50
C ASP A 30 21.93 -20.74 -7.80
N ALA A 31 20.82 -21.40 -8.12
CA ALA A 31 20.47 -22.74 -7.67
C ALA A 31 20.27 -23.69 -8.87
N ALA A 32 20.33 -24.99 -8.61
CA ALA A 32 20.13 -26.01 -9.65
C ALA A 32 19.14 -27.08 -9.19
N PRO A 33 18.32 -27.63 -10.09
CA PRO A 33 17.54 -28.81 -9.77
C PRO A 33 18.48 -29.96 -9.39
N MET A 34 18.09 -30.69 -8.35
CA MET A 34 18.78 -31.89 -7.88
C MET A 34 17.86 -33.11 -7.98
N LEU A 35 16.55 -32.94 -7.84
CA LEU A 35 15.55 -34.00 -8.05
C LEU A 35 14.39 -33.54 -8.91
N LEU A 36 13.94 -34.48 -9.75
CA LEU A 36 12.76 -34.39 -10.59
C LEU A 36 11.78 -35.51 -10.21
N GLU A 37 10.50 -35.18 -10.14
CA GLU A 37 9.42 -36.16 -10.05
C GLU A 37 9.18 -36.86 -11.40
N GLU A 38 8.28 -37.86 -11.44
CA GLU A 38 7.98 -38.62 -12.67
C GLU A 38 7.33 -37.77 -13.77
N GLY A 39 6.66 -36.66 -13.39
CA GLY A 39 6.10 -35.65 -14.31
C GLY A 39 7.10 -34.61 -14.80
N GLY A 40 8.35 -34.64 -14.33
CA GLY A 40 9.39 -33.65 -14.68
C GLY A 40 9.37 -32.38 -13.82
N GLY A 41 8.43 -32.25 -12.87
CA GLY A 41 8.46 -31.20 -11.85
C GLY A 41 9.72 -31.27 -11.00
N ILE A 42 10.28 -30.11 -10.63
CA ILE A 42 11.46 -30.03 -9.77
C ILE A 42 10.98 -30.09 -8.31
N VAL A 43 11.39 -31.12 -7.58
CA VAL A 43 10.98 -31.34 -6.18
C VAL A 43 12.17 -31.28 -5.20
N GLY A 44 13.36 -31.03 -5.73
CA GLY A 44 14.56 -30.80 -4.93
C GLY A 44 15.55 -29.88 -5.63
N VAL A 45 16.09 -28.93 -4.88
CA VAL A 45 17.00 -27.88 -5.36
C VAL A 45 18.28 -27.87 -4.54
N ARG A 46 19.42 -27.66 -5.21
CA ARG A 46 20.73 -27.45 -4.57
C ARG A 46 21.22 -26.02 -4.77
N TYR A 47 21.81 -25.45 -3.73
CA TYR A 47 22.46 -24.15 -3.74
C TYR A 47 23.88 -24.27 -3.17
N PRO A 48 24.86 -23.55 -3.74
CA PRO A 48 24.79 -22.83 -5.00
C PRO A 48 24.84 -23.76 -6.23
N ARG A 49 24.38 -23.27 -7.39
CA ARG A 49 24.42 -23.91 -8.72
C ARG A 49 25.87 -24.25 -9.06
N ASN A 50 26.72 -23.24 -8.91
CA ASN A 50 28.17 -23.33 -8.94
C ASN A 50 28.64 -23.10 -7.51
N ALA A 51 29.23 -24.09 -6.86
CA ALA A 51 29.94 -23.83 -5.61
C ALA A 51 31.01 -22.78 -5.91
N GLU A 52 30.85 -21.52 -5.52
CA GLU A 52 31.98 -20.62 -5.35
C GLU A 52 32.53 -20.82 -3.94
N SER A 53 33.82 -20.62 -3.73
CA SER A 53 34.54 -21.22 -2.60
C SER A 53 34.22 -20.66 -1.21
N GLU A 54 33.20 -19.82 -1.05
CA GLU A 54 32.89 -19.14 0.23
C GLU A 54 31.42 -19.26 0.69
N SER A 55 30.48 -19.64 -0.17
CA SER A 55 29.08 -19.85 0.22
C SER A 55 28.86 -21.30 0.69
N GLY A 56 28.24 -21.46 1.85
CA GLY A 56 27.81 -22.78 2.34
C GLY A 56 26.89 -23.49 1.33
N ARG A 57 26.93 -24.82 1.32
CA ARG A 57 26.08 -25.64 0.44
C ARG A 57 24.78 -25.99 1.14
N THR A 58 23.68 -26.00 0.41
CA THR A 58 22.36 -26.35 0.92
C THR A 58 21.60 -27.16 -0.12
N VAL A 59 20.81 -28.11 0.36
CA VAL A 59 19.82 -28.82 -0.45
C VAL A 59 18.47 -28.64 0.23
N PHE A 60 17.46 -28.32 -0.57
CA PHE A 60 16.08 -28.25 -0.14
C PHE A 60 15.25 -29.28 -0.92
N LEU A 61 14.33 -29.96 -0.23
CA LEU A 61 13.36 -30.90 -0.80
C LEU A 61 11.96 -30.40 -0.41
N SER A 62 11.03 -30.37 -1.36
CA SER A 62 9.64 -29.94 -1.12
C SER A 62 8.75 -31.04 -0.51
N PHE A 63 9.33 -32.21 -0.23
CA PHE A 63 8.65 -33.36 0.33
C PHE A 63 9.45 -33.93 1.52
N PRO A 64 8.78 -34.60 2.47
CA PRO A 64 9.49 -35.24 3.58
C PRO A 64 10.33 -36.40 3.07
N LEU A 65 11.56 -36.53 3.59
CA LEU A 65 12.50 -37.58 3.19
C LEU A 65 11.93 -39.01 3.35
N ASP A 66 10.97 -39.19 4.26
CA ASP A 66 10.31 -40.47 4.50
C ASP A 66 9.36 -40.90 3.37
N ALA A 67 8.98 -39.98 2.48
CA ALA A 67 8.27 -40.27 1.24
C ALA A 67 9.18 -40.93 0.18
N VAL A 68 10.50 -40.98 0.40
CA VAL A 68 11.41 -41.68 -0.52
C VAL A 68 11.45 -43.17 -0.18
N PRO A 69 11.23 -44.07 -1.17
CA PRO A 69 11.28 -45.51 -0.96
C PRO A 69 12.61 -45.97 -0.33
N LEU A 70 12.51 -46.81 0.71
CA LEU A 70 13.69 -47.43 1.35
C LEU A 70 14.35 -48.49 0.46
N THR A 71 13.58 -49.13 -0.41
CA THR A 71 14.00 -50.23 -1.29
C THR A 71 13.78 -49.83 -2.75
N GLY A 72 14.57 -50.40 -3.67
CA GLY A 72 14.51 -50.07 -5.09
C GLY A 72 15.89 -49.96 -5.74
N THR A 73 15.95 -49.41 -6.95
CA THR A 73 17.20 -49.17 -7.67
C THR A 73 17.73 -47.76 -7.40
N SER A 74 19.00 -47.67 -6.99
CA SER A 74 19.72 -46.40 -6.92
C SER A 74 19.70 -45.71 -8.30
N PRO A 75 19.54 -44.37 -8.40
CA PRO A 75 19.54 -43.38 -7.31
C PRO A 75 18.18 -43.16 -6.62
N ASN A 76 17.11 -43.84 -7.05
CA ASN A 76 15.73 -43.61 -6.62
C ASN A 76 15.37 -44.27 -5.28
N THR A 77 16.33 -44.40 -4.37
CA THR A 77 16.10 -44.90 -3.00
C THR A 77 16.52 -43.83 -1.99
N ARG A 78 16.00 -43.90 -0.76
CA ARG A 78 16.34 -42.93 0.29
C ARG A 78 17.84 -42.86 0.55
N ALA A 79 18.51 -44.02 0.55
CA ALA A 79 19.96 -44.11 0.68
C ALA A 79 20.71 -43.52 -0.52
N GLY A 80 20.21 -43.75 -1.74
CA GLY A 80 20.78 -43.16 -2.97
C GLY A 80 20.64 -41.64 -2.99
N LEU A 81 19.46 -41.14 -2.64
CA LEU A 81 19.18 -39.72 -2.50
C LEU A 81 20.10 -39.06 -1.46
N LEU A 82 20.12 -39.59 -0.24
CA LEU A 82 20.96 -39.05 0.84
C LEU A 82 22.44 -39.07 0.46
N ARG A 83 22.90 -40.11 -0.24
CA ARG A 83 24.27 -40.16 -0.75
C ARG A 83 24.53 -39.02 -1.73
N ASN A 84 23.65 -38.79 -2.71
CA ASN A 84 23.79 -37.69 -3.67
C ASN A 84 23.80 -36.32 -2.97
N ILE A 85 22.93 -36.14 -1.96
CA ILE A 85 22.88 -34.93 -1.13
C ILE A 85 24.20 -34.72 -0.41
N LEU A 86 24.73 -35.75 0.26
CA LEU A 86 25.97 -35.67 1.02
C LEU A 86 27.18 -35.45 0.10
N SER A 87 27.24 -36.10 -1.06
CA SER A 87 28.28 -35.86 -2.06
C SER A 87 28.27 -34.41 -2.56
N PHE A 88 27.10 -33.77 -2.63
CA PHE A 88 27.03 -32.34 -2.93
C PHE A 88 27.42 -31.48 -1.74
N LEU A 89 26.83 -31.68 -0.56
CA LEU A 89 27.05 -30.84 0.63
C LEU A 89 28.47 -30.92 1.18
N ALA A 90 29.06 -32.11 1.15
CA ALA A 90 30.39 -32.41 1.66
C ALA A 90 31.12 -33.39 0.71
N PRO A 91 31.60 -32.90 -0.45
CA PRO A 91 32.30 -33.73 -1.42
C PRO A 91 33.47 -34.49 -0.78
N GLY A 92 33.53 -35.80 -0.98
CA GLY A 92 34.57 -36.66 -0.42
C GLY A 92 34.39 -37.07 1.05
N ALA A 93 33.42 -36.51 1.78
CA ALA A 93 33.28 -36.76 3.22
C ALA A 93 32.77 -38.17 3.58
N ASP A 94 32.18 -38.88 2.62
CA ASP A 94 31.81 -40.29 2.75
C ASP A 94 32.99 -41.24 2.47
N GLY A 95 34.19 -40.69 2.22
CA GLY A 95 35.39 -41.44 1.85
C GLY A 95 35.37 -41.95 0.42
N LEU A 96 34.47 -41.43 -0.42
CA LEU A 96 34.42 -41.72 -1.85
C LEU A 96 34.70 -40.46 -2.65
N GLY A 97 35.52 -40.58 -3.69
CA GLY A 97 35.77 -39.51 -4.64
C GLY A 97 34.50 -39.07 -5.35
N SER A 98 34.43 -37.79 -5.71
CA SER A 98 33.33 -37.18 -6.45
C SER A 98 33.88 -36.28 -7.55
N VAL A 99 33.17 -36.18 -8.68
CA VAL A 99 33.52 -35.24 -9.76
C VAL A 99 32.26 -34.54 -10.27
N ALA A 100 32.35 -33.24 -10.52
CA ALA A 100 31.25 -32.43 -11.03
C ALA A 100 31.75 -31.30 -11.95
N PHE A 101 31.05 -31.10 -13.07
CA PHE A 101 31.12 -29.87 -13.86
C PHE A 101 30.34 -28.73 -13.19
N ASP A 102 30.72 -27.48 -13.43
CA ASP A 102 29.95 -26.31 -12.96
C ASP A 102 28.63 -26.14 -13.73
N ASN A 103 28.62 -26.45 -15.03
CA ASN A 103 27.39 -26.48 -15.83
C ASN A 103 27.16 -27.85 -16.50
N LEU A 104 25.90 -28.16 -16.81
CA LEU A 104 25.51 -29.38 -17.51
C LEU A 104 25.54 -29.21 -19.04
N ARG A 105 25.54 -27.95 -19.51
CA ARG A 105 25.65 -27.59 -20.93
C ARG A 105 26.68 -26.49 -21.14
N TYR A 106 27.39 -26.52 -22.26
CA TYR A 106 28.38 -25.51 -22.61
C TYR A 106 28.33 -25.15 -24.08
N ASN A 107 28.47 -23.86 -24.38
CA ASN A 107 28.74 -23.38 -25.73
C ASN A 107 30.24 -23.52 -26.09
N ILE A 108 30.62 -23.19 -27.33
CA ILE A 108 31.99 -23.15 -27.81
C ILE A 108 32.25 -21.78 -28.49
N PRO A 109 33.36 -21.08 -28.18
CA PRO A 109 34.31 -21.42 -27.13
C PRO A 109 33.74 -21.12 -25.74
N SER A 110 34.04 -21.97 -24.76
CA SER A 110 33.70 -21.70 -23.36
C SER A 110 34.75 -22.23 -22.41
N ARG A 111 34.60 -21.89 -21.13
CA ARG A 111 35.46 -22.37 -20.05
C ARG A 111 34.61 -23.22 -19.12
N ALA A 112 34.89 -24.52 -19.07
CA ALA A 112 34.27 -25.44 -18.14
C ALA A 112 35.13 -25.57 -16.89
N VAL A 113 34.52 -25.45 -15.71
CA VAL A 113 35.16 -25.67 -14.42
C VAL A 113 34.77 -27.06 -13.93
N VAL A 114 35.75 -27.80 -13.43
CA VAL A 114 35.53 -29.13 -12.85
C VAL A 114 35.99 -29.13 -11.41
N GLU A 115 35.16 -29.67 -10.54
CA GLU A 115 35.44 -29.91 -9.13
C GLU A 115 35.60 -31.41 -8.88
N VAL A 116 36.60 -31.75 -8.07
CA VAL A 116 36.77 -33.08 -7.48
C VAL A 116 36.76 -32.95 -5.97
N GLY A 117 36.00 -33.80 -5.30
CA GLY A 117 36.00 -33.92 -3.85
C GLY A 117 36.46 -35.30 -3.42
N ASP A 118 37.55 -35.37 -2.66
CA ASP A 118 38.16 -36.60 -2.17
C ASP A 118 38.89 -36.30 -0.85
N ALA A 119 38.35 -36.84 0.26
CA ALA A 119 38.92 -36.61 1.59
C ALA A 119 40.27 -37.32 1.79
N ASP A 120 40.58 -38.38 1.04
CA ASP A 120 41.83 -39.11 1.14
C ASP A 120 43.01 -38.28 0.61
N LEU A 121 42.72 -37.30 -0.25
CA LEU A 121 43.67 -36.35 -0.81
C LEU A 121 43.77 -35.03 -0.03
N ALA A 122 43.11 -34.90 1.11
CA ALA A 122 43.13 -33.65 1.89
C ALA A 122 44.56 -33.22 2.27
N GLY A 123 44.94 -32.01 1.88
CA GLY A 123 46.27 -31.43 2.08
C GLY A 123 47.31 -31.81 1.01
N ALA A 124 46.92 -32.53 -0.04
CA ALA A 124 47.83 -32.90 -1.13
C ALA A 124 48.22 -31.70 -2.03
N GLY A 125 47.47 -30.60 -1.98
CA GLY A 125 47.68 -29.36 -2.73
C GLY A 125 47.29 -29.41 -4.21
N ARG A 126 47.33 -30.58 -4.85
CA ARG A 126 46.94 -30.79 -6.24
C ARG A 126 46.54 -32.24 -6.52
N THR A 127 45.68 -32.41 -7.51
CA THR A 127 45.34 -33.71 -8.11
C THR A 127 45.17 -33.57 -9.62
N THR A 128 44.84 -34.66 -10.31
CA THR A 128 44.57 -34.65 -11.76
C THR A 128 43.34 -35.46 -12.08
N LEU A 129 42.60 -35.05 -13.12
CA LEU A 129 41.52 -35.85 -13.70
C LEU A 129 41.68 -35.90 -15.22
N HIS A 130 41.04 -36.86 -15.88
CA HIS A 130 41.07 -36.96 -17.34
C HIS A 130 39.78 -36.38 -17.95
N ILE A 131 39.89 -35.44 -18.89
CA ILE A 131 38.74 -34.89 -19.62
C ILE A 131 38.84 -35.26 -21.08
N ARG A 132 37.75 -35.78 -21.64
CA ARG A 132 37.62 -36.04 -23.08
C ARG A 132 36.25 -35.64 -23.60
N SER A 133 36.12 -35.56 -24.91
CA SER A 133 34.82 -35.43 -25.60
C SER A 133 34.67 -36.53 -26.65
N ALA A 134 33.49 -36.62 -27.27
CA ALA A 134 33.30 -37.51 -28.41
C ALA A 134 34.17 -37.11 -29.63
N THR A 135 34.40 -35.82 -29.86
CA THR A 135 35.28 -35.31 -30.93
C THR A 135 36.77 -35.40 -30.61
N ASP A 136 37.13 -35.41 -29.33
CA ASP A 136 38.52 -35.54 -28.86
C ASP A 136 38.64 -36.70 -27.84
N PRO A 137 38.54 -37.97 -28.30
CA PRO A 137 38.50 -39.12 -27.38
C PRO A 137 39.79 -39.32 -26.60
N ALA A 138 40.92 -38.85 -27.14
CA ALA A 138 42.21 -38.89 -26.46
C ALA A 138 42.26 -37.95 -25.25
N GLY A 139 41.47 -36.87 -25.27
CA GLY A 139 41.31 -35.95 -24.16
C GLY A 139 42.61 -35.31 -23.67
N ILE A 140 42.57 -34.80 -22.44
CA ILE A 140 43.71 -34.25 -21.71
C ILE A 140 43.69 -34.71 -20.25
N THR A 141 44.85 -34.72 -19.62
CA THR A 141 44.95 -34.77 -18.14
C THR A 141 44.93 -33.34 -17.62
N LEU A 142 43.87 -32.97 -16.91
CA LEU A 142 43.69 -31.63 -16.34
C LEU A 142 44.24 -31.60 -14.91
N PRO A 143 45.23 -30.75 -14.59
CA PRO A 143 45.64 -30.51 -13.21
C PRO A 143 44.58 -29.70 -12.47
N LEU A 144 44.28 -30.11 -11.25
CA LEU A 144 43.39 -29.42 -10.32
C LEU A 144 44.19 -28.94 -9.11
N LEU A 145 43.84 -27.77 -8.60
CA LEU A 145 44.42 -27.20 -7.39
C LEU A 145 43.45 -27.38 -6.22
N GLU A 146 43.99 -27.71 -5.06
CA GLU A 146 43.20 -27.79 -3.83
C GLU A 146 42.68 -26.40 -3.47
N THR A 147 41.41 -26.32 -3.07
CA THR A 147 40.77 -25.08 -2.63
C THR A 147 41.14 -24.77 -1.18
N SER A 148 40.58 -23.69 -0.62
CA SER A 148 40.68 -23.41 0.81
C SER A 148 40.06 -24.49 1.70
N LYS A 149 39.16 -25.33 1.15
CA LYS A 149 38.62 -26.51 1.82
C LYS A 149 39.48 -27.74 1.46
N PRO A 150 40.21 -28.33 2.42
CA PRO A 150 41.02 -29.51 2.17
C PRO A 150 40.19 -30.67 1.61
N GLY A 151 40.73 -31.39 0.64
CA GLY A 151 40.10 -32.50 -0.08
C GLY A 151 39.18 -32.07 -1.23
N VAL A 152 38.98 -30.77 -1.46
CA VAL A 152 38.21 -30.25 -2.61
C VAL A 152 39.17 -29.57 -3.58
N PHE A 153 39.16 -30.00 -4.84
CA PHE A 153 40.07 -29.58 -5.89
C PHE A 153 39.31 -29.00 -7.08
N ARG A 154 39.89 -28.01 -7.76
CA ARG A 154 39.30 -27.39 -8.95
C ARG A 154 40.31 -27.11 -10.05
N GLY A 155 39.82 -27.19 -11.28
CA GLY A 155 40.54 -26.80 -12.47
C GLY A 155 39.56 -26.32 -13.53
N ALA A 156 40.09 -25.68 -14.57
CA ALA A 156 39.28 -25.21 -15.68
C ALA A 156 39.90 -25.65 -17.01
N VAL A 157 39.03 -26.03 -17.95
CA VAL A 157 39.40 -26.44 -19.30
C VAL A 157 38.68 -25.54 -20.31
N ALA A 158 39.38 -25.15 -21.36
CA ALA A 158 38.77 -24.47 -22.49
C ALA A 158 38.14 -25.50 -23.44
N LEU A 159 36.84 -25.37 -23.67
CA LEU A 159 36.12 -26.11 -24.70
C LEU A 159 36.21 -25.33 -26.00
N VAL A 160 36.81 -25.95 -27.01
CA VAL A 160 37.13 -25.30 -28.30
C VAL A 160 36.53 -26.08 -29.46
N GLY A 161 36.44 -25.46 -30.64
CA GLY A 161 35.83 -26.09 -31.80
C GLY A 161 36.63 -27.29 -32.32
N ALA A 162 35.96 -28.19 -33.02
CA ALA A 162 36.57 -29.40 -33.59
C ALA A 162 37.80 -29.13 -34.48
N SER A 163 37.86 -27.95 -35.12
CA SER A 163 38.95 -27.53 -36.01
C SER A 163 40.05 -26.71 -35.31
N ASP A 164 39.86 -26.35 -34.03
CA ASP A 164 40.84 -25.58 -33.27
C ASP A 164 42.07 -26.43 -32.92
N PRO A 165 43.23 -25.80 -32.65
CA PRO A 165 44.43 -26.52 -32.24
C PRO A 165 44.21 -27.29 -30.93
N ALA A 166 44.47 -28.59 -30.95
CA ALA A 166 44.59 -29.40 -29.74
C ALA A 166 45.81 -28.95 -28.92
N GLY A 167 45.75 -29.07 -27.60
CA GLY A 167 46.87 -28.68 -26.74
C GLY A 167 46.50 -28.66 -25.25
N GLU A 168 47.49 -28.33 -24.43
CA GLU A 168 47.32 -28.26 -22.98
C GLU A 168 46.17 -27.31 -22.58
N GLY A 169 45.30 -27.79 -21.69
CA GLY A 169 44.16 -27.04 -21.17
C GLY A 169 43.00 -26.83 -22.16
N ARG A 170 43.01 -27.49 -23.34
CA ARG A 170 41.94 -27.41 -24.35
C ARG A 170 41.39 -28.78 -24.70
N VAL A 171 40.07 -28.90 -24.77
CA VAL A 171 39.37 -30.09 -25.28
C VAL A 171 38.54 -29.67 -26.46
N ARG A 172 38.76 -30.30 -27.62
CA ARG A 172 37.96 -30.03 -28.82
C ARG A 172 36.61 -30.69 -28.70
N ALA A 173 35.57 -30.00 -29.12
CA ALA A 173 34.24 -30.55 -29.17
C ALA A 173 33.41 -29.91 -30.30
N LYS A 174 32.24 -30.45 -30.55
CA LYS A 174 31.23 -29.92 -31.46
C LYS A 174 29.85 -30.06 -30.82
N ASP A 175 28.87 -29.38 -31.40
CA ASP A 175 27.46 -29.49 -31.02
C ASP A 175 27.00 -30.94 -30.82
N GLY A 176 26.30 -31.19 -29.71
CA GLY A 176 25.80 -32.52 -29.32
C GLY A 176 26.85 -33.46 -28.73
N ASP A 177 28.14 -33.08 -28.66
CA ASP A 177 29.15 -33.91 -28.01
C ASP A 177 28.89 -34.01 -26.50
N SER A 178 29.14 -35.20 -25.94
CA SER A 178 29.30 -35.35 -24.50
C SER A 178 30.75 -35.11 -24.11
N VAL A 179 30.97 -34.17 -23.18
CA VAL A 179 32.25 -33.95 -22.50
C VAL A 179 32.22 -34.72 -21.19
N THR A 180 33.20 -35.61 -20.99
CA THR A 180 33.31 -36.47 -19.82
C THR A 180 34.55 -36.12 -19.01
N ALA A 181 34.38 -35.85 -17.72
CA ALA A 181 35.45 -35.79 -16.73
C ALA A 181 35.50 -37.12 -15.97
N GLU A 182 36.68 -37.73 -15.89
CA GLU A 182 36.94 -39.01 -15.24
C GLU A 182 37.98 -38.85 -14.14
N PHE A 183 37.62 -39.26 -12.93
CA PHE A 183 38.48 -39.25 -11.75
C PHE A 183 38.53 -40.65 -11.13
N THR A 184 39.73 -41.14 -10.80
CA THR A 184 39.89 -42.42 -10.10
C THR A 184 40.19 -42.14 -8.64
N ASP A 185 39.24 -42.51 -7.80
CA ASP A 185 39.33 -42.46 -6.35
C ASP A 185 40.20 -43.61 -5.84
N LEU A 186 41.24 -43.28 -5.07
CA LEU A 186 42.16 -44.22 -4.44
C LEU A 186 42.14 -44.01 -2.92
N PRO A 187 42.20 -45.10 -2.13
CA PRO A 187 42.64 -46.44 -2.51
C PRO A 187 41.52 -47.37 -3.00
N VAL A 188 40.27 -46.92 -3.00
CA VAL A 188 39.09 -47.75 -3.35
C VAL A 188 39.12 -48.19 -4.83
N ASN A 189 39.92 -47.53 -5.66
CA ASN A 189 40.06 -47.75 -7.10
C ASN A 189 38.71 -47.64 -7.83
N LEU A 190 37.92 -46.64 -7.44
CA LEU A 190 36.60 -46.36 -7.98
C LEU A 190 36.72 -45.29 -9.07
N LEU A 191 36.25 -45.59 -10.29
CA LEU A 191 36.19 -44.61 -11.37
C LEU A 191 34.88 -43.83 -11.29
N VAL A 192 34.98 -42.53 -11.05
CA VAL A 192 33.86 -41.60 -10.96
C VAL A 192 33.85 -40.73 -12.21
N ARG A 193 32.66 -40.47 -12.73
CA ARG A 193 32.47 -39.72 -13.98
C ARG A 193 31.46 -38.61 -13.80
N SER A 194 31.72 -37.48 -14.44
CA SER A 194 30.76 -36.42 -14.66
C SER A 194 30.68 -36.13 -16.16
N THR A 195 29.49 -35.81 -16.65
CA THR A 195 29.26 -35.52 -18.07
C THR A 195 28.50 -34.22 -18.24
N ALA A 196 28.88 -33.45 -19.26
CA ALA A 196 28.14 -32.30 -19.76
C ALA A 196 27.95 -32.42 -21.28
N VAL A 197 27.00 -31.67 -21.83
CA VAL A 197 26.71 -31.68 -23.27
C VAL A 197 27.18 -30.36 -23.90
N ILE A 198 27.75 -30.42 -25.09
CA ILE A 198 28.00 -29.23 -25.89
C ILE A 198 26.73 -28.82 -26.62
N ASP A 199 26.40 -27.56 -26.49
CA ASP A 199 25.24 -26.95 -27.12
C ASP A 199 25.62 -25.59 -27.71
N THR A 200 25.57 -25.48 -29.02
CA THR A 200 25.95 -24.28 -29.78
C THR A 200 24.80 -23.71 -30.58
N VAL A 201 23.61 -24.31 -30.45
CA VAL A 201 22.40 -23.87 -31.13
C VAL A 201 21.68 -22.89 -30.21
N PRO A 202 21.39 -21.65 -30.66
CA PRO A 202 20.56 -20.76 -29.87
C PRO A 202 19.09 -21.20 -29.86
N PRO A 203 18.34 -20.91 -28.79
CA PRO A 203 16.91 -21.14 -28.78
C PRO A 203 16.26 -20.34 -29.91
N THR A 204 15.18 -20.85 -30.47
CA THR A 204 14.37 -20.16 -31.49
C THR A 204 12.92 -20.13 -31.04
N LEU A 205 12.21 -19.04 -31.33
CA LEU A 205 10.78 -18.96 -31.03
C LEU A 205 10.02 -19.90 -31.97
N THR A 206 9.34 -20.89 -31.41
CA THR A 206 8.54 -21.88 -32.16
C THR A 206 7.13 -21.39 -32.43
N THR A 207 6.66 -20.44 -31.62
CA THR A 207 5.37 -19.76 -31.77
C THR A 207 5.57 -18.24 -31.76
N PRO A 208 4.74 -17.47 -32.51
CA PRO A 208 4.71 -16.02 -32.34
C PRO A 208 4.32 -15.67 -30.91
N PRO A 209 4.97 -14.69 -30.27
CA PRO A 209 4.61 -14.29 -28.93
C PRO A 209 3.20 -13.70 -28.90
N VAL A 210 2.43 -14.09 -27.89
CA VAL A 210 1.06 -13.63 -27.63
C VAL A 210 1.09 -12.73 -26.41
N ALA A 211 0.46 -11.58 -26.52
CA ALA A 211 0.23 -10.69 -25.38
C ALA A 211 -1.22 -10.81 -24.92
N ASP A 212 -1.42 -11.05 -23.63
CA ASP A 212 -2.72 -10.96 -22.95
C ASP A 212 -2.75 -9.66 -22.11
N PRO A 213 -3.34 -8.58 -22.65
CA PRO A 213 -3.31 -7.28 -21.99
C PRO A 213 -4.37 -7.17 -20.89
N GLY A 214 -3.95 -6.73 -19.71
CA GLY A 214 -4.81 -6.15 -18.68
C GLY A 214 -4.94 -4.64 -18.82
N TYR A 215 -5.54 -3.99 -17.81
CA TYR A 215 -5.65 -2.53 -17.75
C TYR A 215 -4.32 -1.87 -17.40
N GLU A 216 -3.62 -2.39 -16.39
CA GLU A 216 -2.34 -1.85 -15.89
C GLU A 216 -1.20 -2.88 -15.92
N SER A 217 -1.42 -4.01 -16.58
CA SER A 217 -0.46 -5.10 -16.75
C SER A 217 -0.66 -5.79 -18.10
N ALA A 218 0.26 -6.66 -18.48
CA ALA A 218 0.08 -7.59 -19.58
C ALA A 218 0.94 -8.83 -19.38
N THR A 219 0.44 -10.00 -19.74
CA THR A 219 1.23 -11.24 -19.73
C THR A 219 1.68 -11.54 -21.15
N ILE A 220 2.99 -11.76 -21.33
CA ILE A 220 3.56 -12.16 -22.61
C ILE A 220 3.89 -13.66 -22.55
N SER A 221 3.33 -14.42 -23.49
CA SER A 221 3.52 -15.86 -23.57
C SER A 221 4.10 -16.27 -24.93
N PHE A 222 5.10 -17.15 -24.92
CA PHE A 222 5.74 -17.66 -26.13
C PHE A 222 6.43 -19.00 -25.87
N GLU A 223 6.75 -19.74 -26.93
CA GLU A 223 7.48 -21.01 -26.83
C GLU A 223 8.84 -20.94 -27.53
N THR A 224 9.81 -21.68 -27.00
CA THR A 224 11.16 -21.82 -27.56
C THR A 224 11.48 -23.27 -27.92
N SER A 225 12.38 -23.45 -28.90
CA SER A 225 12.82 -24.78 -29.38
C SER A 225 13.54 -25.63 -28.34
N GLU A 226 14.00 -25.00 -27.26
CA GLU A 226 14.64 -25.63 -26.11
C GLU A 226 14.44 -24.78 -24.85
N ALA A 227 14.78 -25.34 -23.69
CA ALA A 227 14.62 -24.65 -22.42
C ALA A 227 15.54 -23.43 -22.34
N SER A 228 14.95 -22.25 -22.14
CA SER A 228 15.65 -20.97 -22.12
C SER A 228 15.09 -20.04 -21.05
N ASP A 229 15.83 -19.00 -20.69
CA ASP A 229 15.33 -17.87 -19.92
C ASP A 229 14.54 -16.90 -20.82
N ALA A 230 13.92 -15.88 -20.22
CA ALA A 230 13.19 -14.85 -20.96
C ALA A 230 13.47 -13.45 -20.42
N LEU A 231 13.86 -12.55 -21.32
CA LEU A 231 13.96 -11.12 -21.09
C LEU A 231 13.01 -10.40 -22.05
N ILE A 232 12.04 -9.68 -21.50
CA ILE A 232 11.14 -8.83 -22.28
C ILE A 232 11.55 -7.38 -22.07
N GLU A 233 11.95 -6.71 -23.14
CA GLU A 233 12.15 -5.26 -23.15
C GLU A 233 10.94 -4.59 -23.79
N PHE A 234 10.39 -3.55 -23.15
CA PHE A 234 9.15 -2.92 -23.58
C PHE A 234 9.12 -1.40 -23.33
N GLY A 235 8.17 -0.71 -23.97
CA GLY A 235 7.93 0.72 -23.80
C GLY A 235 6.77 1.25 -24.62
N GLU A 236 6.37 2.49 -24.38
CA GLU A 236 5.30 3.18 -25.14
C GLU A 236 5.73 3.60 -26.55
N THR A 237 7.03 3.49 -26.84
CA THR A 237 7.62 3.75 -28.15
C THR A 237 8.63 2.65 -28.48
N GLN A 238 9.11 2.61 -29.73
CA GLN A 238 10.19 1.71 -30.14
C GLN A 238 11.53 2.01 -29.46
N LEU A 239 11.68 3.18 -28.82
CA LEU A 239 12.74 3.40 -27.85
C LEU A 239 12.30 2.74 -26.54
N LEU A 240 12.47 1.42 -26.49
CA LEU A 240 12.18 0.61 -25.30
C LEU A 240 12.95 1.19 -24.10
N GLY A 241 12.33 1.17 -22.93
CA GLY A 241 12.89 1.82 -21.73
C GLY A 241 12.67 1.04 -20.44
N ARG A 242 11.97 -0.09 -20.52
CA ARG A 242 11.65 -0.97 -19.39
C ARG A 242 11.99 -2.41 -19.77
N SER A 243 12.26 -3.25 -18.76
CA SER A 243 12.51 -4.68 -18.97
C SER A 243 12.02 -5.53 -17.80
N VAL A 244 11.54 -6.74 -18.08
CA VAL A 244 11.25 -7.80 -17.10
C VAL A 244 12.03 -9.06 -17.48
N TYR A 245 12.59 -9.74 -16.49
CA TYR A 245 13.41 -10.95 -16.67
C TYR A 245 12.81 -12.12 -15.89
N SER A 246 12.60 -13.24 -16.57
CA SER A 246 12.30 -14.55 -16.00
C SER A 246 13.52 -15.45 -16.16
N ALA A 247 14.04 -15.95 -15.04
CA ALA A 247 15.24 -16.79 -15.02
C ALA A 247 14.97 -18.29 -15.19
N ALA A 248 13.70 -18.70 -15.20
CA ALA A 248 13.31 -20.10 -15.28
C ALA A 248 13.61 -20.63 -16.68
N PHE A 249 14.36 -21.73 -16.75
CA PHE A 249 14.65 -22.42 -18.00
C PHE A 249 13.49 -23.35 -18.36
N ASP A 250 12.60 -22.86 -19.22
CA ASP A 250 11.44 -23.60 -19.73
C ASP A 250 11.36 -23.41 -21.25
N THR A 251 10.69 -24.35 -21.92
CA THR A 251 10.27 -24.23 -23.32
C THR A 251 9.01 -23.38 -23.48
N ALA A 252 8.16 -23.30 -22.46
CA ALA A 252 6.99 -22.45 -22.44
C ALA A 252 7.23 -21.26 -21.49
N GLN A 253 7.32 -20.06 -22.06
CA GLN A 253 7.63 -18.85 -21.31
C GLN A 253 6.36 -18.04 -21.07
N GLN A 254 6.21 -17.56 -19.83
CA GLN A 254 5.17 -16.63 -19.42
C GLN A 254 5.80 -15.52 -18.57
N VAL A 255 5.65 -14.27 -18.99
CA VAL A 255 6.28 -13.11 -18.34
C VAL A 255 5.26 -12.00 -18.13
N ASP A 256 5.04 -11.62 -16.88
CA ASP A 256 4.12 -10.55 -16.51
C ASP A 256 4.80 -9.18 -16.53
N LEU A 257 4.19 -8.24 -17.25
CA LEU A 257 4.62 -6.85 -17.38
C LEU A 257 3.76 -5.98 -16.45
N PRO A 258 4.32 -5.44 -15.34
CA PRO A 258 3.57 -4.62 -14.41
C PRO A 258 3.61 -3.12 -14.76
N ALA A 259 2.81 -2.32 -14.06
CA ALA A 259 2.84 -0.86 -14.05
C ALA A 259 2.70 -0.23 -15.45
N LEU A 260 1.73 -0.73 -16.21
CA LEU A 260 1.36 -0.18 -17.50
C LEU A 260 0.27 0.88 -17.32
N THR A 261 0.20 1.80 -18.28
CA THR A 261 -0.88 2.78 -18.37
C THR A 261 -2.06 2.17 -19.13
N PRO A 262 -3.31 2.32 -18.68
CA PRO A 262 -4.50 1.84 -19.38
C PRO A 262 -4.73 2.54 -20.72
N ASP A 263 -5.41 1.88 -21.67
CA ASP A 263 -5.70 2.37 -23.03
C ASP A 263 -4.47 2.90 -23.80
N HIS A 264 -3.29 2.31 -23.59
CA HIS A 264 -2.04 2.72 -24.23
C HIS A 264 -1.43 1.61 -25.09
N LEU A 265 -0.80 2.01 -26.19
CA LEU A 265 -0.06 1.11 -27.08
C LEU A 265 1.36 0.91 -26.54
N TYR A 266 1.78 -0.34 -26.46
CA TYR A 266 3.10 -0.76 -26.04
C TYR A 266 3.82 -1.50 -27.16
N TYR A 267 5.13 -1.34 -27.21
CA TYR A 267 6.07 -2.05 -28.08
C TYR A 267 6.95 -2.94 -27.22
N TYR A 268 7.28 -4.14 -27.70
CA TYR A 268 8.19 -5.04 -26.99
C TYR A 268 9.03 -5.90 -27.93
N ARG A 269 10.14 -6.41 -27.40
CA ARG A 269 10.98 -7.45 -28.01
C ARG A 269 11.37 -8.48 -26.96
N ILE A 270 11.76 -9.66 -27.42
CA ILE A 270 12.08 -10.80 -26.59
C ILE A 270 13.55 -11.15 -26.77
N THR A 271 14.25 -11.45 -25.68
CA THR A 271 15.55 -12.11 -25.72
C THR A 271 15.48 -13.36 -24.87
N SER A 272 15.88 -14.49 -25.41
CA SER A 272 15.92 -15.77 -24.72
C SER A 272 17.30 -16.37 -24.80
N ARG A 273 17.80 -16.90 -23.69
CA ARG A 273 19.10 -17.53 -23.60
C ARG A 273 18.99 -18.91 -22.97
N ASP A 274 19.65 -19.90 -23.56
CA ASP A 274 19.67 -21.27 -23.05
C ASP A 274 20.68 -21.47 -21.91
N GLN A 275 20.75 -22.69 -21.38
CA GLN A 275 21.65 -23.03 -20.28
C GLN A 275 23.14 -23.03 -20.69
N ALA A 276 23.45 -23.20 -21.98
CA ALA A 276 24.80 -23.12 -22.52
C ALA A 276 25.28 -21.68 -22.73
N GLY A 277 24.37 -20.71 -22.66
CA GLY A 277 24.60 -19.29 -22.87
C GLY A 277 24.41 -18.85 -24.32
N ASN A 278 23.85 -19.67 -25.21
CA ASN A 278 23.41 -19.22 -26.53
C ASN A 278 22.17 -18.34 -26.36
N ALA A 279 22.11 -17.22 -27.07
CA ALA A 279 21.01 -16.28 -26.96
C ALA A 279 20.45 -15.89 -28.32
N VAL A 280 19.14 -15.68 -28.37
CA VAL A 280 18.40 -15.12 -29.51
C VAL A 280 17.65 -13.88 -29.06
N SER A 281 17.57 -12.88 -29.93
CA SER A 281 16.63 -11.75 -29.76
C SER A 281 15.67 -11.71 -30.93
N ASP A 282 14.38 -11.60 -30.65
CA ASP A 282 13.32 -11.43 -31.64
C ASP A 282 12.62 -10.07 -31.44
N ASP A 283 12.80 -9.20 -32.43
CA ASP A 283 12.20 -7.87 -32.52
C ASP A 283 11.20 -7.77 -33.69
N ASN A 284 10.66 -8.89 -34.17
CA ASN A 284 9.74 -8.96 -35.31
C ASN A 284 10.31 -8.33 -36.59
N GLY A 285 11.62 -8.49 -36.82
CA GLY A 285 12.34 -7.92 -37.95
C GLY A 285 12.46 -6.40 -37.88
N GLY A 286 12.75 -5.87 -36.69
CA GLY A 286 12.89 -4.44 -36.40
C GLY A 286 11.57 -3.67 -36.29
N ARG A 287 10.42 -4.34 -36.38
CA ARG A 287 9.08 -3.71 -36.26
C ARG A 287 8.59 -3.66 -34.82
N PHE A 288 9.16 -4.49 -33.95
CA PHE A 288 8.70 -4.81 -32.61
C PHE A 288 7.33 -5.50 -32.61
N TYR A 289 7.02 -6.19 -31.52
CA TYR A 289 5.67 -6.65 -31.25
C TYR A 289 4.90 -5.55 -30.53
N THR A 290 3.57 -5.59 -30.60
CA THR A 290 2.74 -4.55 -29.98
C THR A 290 1.51 -5.13 -29.31
N PHE A 291 1.09 -4.52 -28.22
CA PHE A 291 -0.20 -4.75 -27.58
C PHE A 291 -0.77 -3.43 -27.07
N ARG A 292 -2.09 -3.36 -26.87
CA ARG A 292 -2.75 -2.22 -26.24
C ARG A 292 -3.41 -2.69 -24.95
N THR A 293 -3.12 -2.02 -23.84
CA THR A 293 -3.78 -2.26 -22.56
C THR A 293 -5.28 -1.98 -22.68
N LEU A 294 -6.07 -2.65 -21.83
CA LEU A 294 -7.52 -2.49 -21.83
C LEU A 294 -7.93 -1.06 -21.46
N LYS A 295 -9.08 -0.63 -21.97
CA LYS A 295 -9.64 0.70 -21.72
C LYS A 295 -10.66 0.63 -20.59
N PRO A 296 -10.41 1.26 -19.43
CA PRO A 296 -11.37 1.31 -18.34
C PRO A 296 -12.55 2.25 -18.67
N VAL A 297 -13.64 2.07 -17.94
CA VAL A 297 -14.82 2.94 -18.01
C VAL A 297 -14.50 4.23 -17.26
N GLY A 298 -14.68 5.37 -17.93
CA GLY A 298 -14.49 6.69 -17.33
C GLY A 298 -15.65 7.08 -16.42
N VAL A 299 -15.34 7.88 -15.41
CA VAL A 299 -16.32 8.48 -14.48
C VAL A 299 -16.71 9.91 -14.90
N PRO A 300 -17.93 10.40 -14.60
CA PRO A 300 -18.98 9.73 -13.83
C PRO A 300 -19.59 8.52 -14.55
N TRP A 301 -19.84 7.47 -13.79
CA TRP A 301 -20.44 6.23 -14.26
C TRP A 301 -21.64 5.86 -13.39
N SER A 302 -22.66 5.27 -14.01
CA SER A 302 -23.84 4.77 -13.30
C SER A 302 -24.47 3.62 -14.07
N ASP A 303 -24.97 2.63 -13.32
CA ASP A 303 -25.71 1.50 -13.84
C ASP A 303 -26.93 1.23 -12.96
N ASN A 304 -28.10 1.32 -13.58
CA ASN A 304 -29.40 1.00 -12.96
C ASN A 304 -29.85 -0.43 -13.29
N LEU A 305 -28.96 -1.26 -13.86
CA LEU A 305 -29.14 -2.70 -14.08
C LEU A 305 -30.23 -3.13 -15.08
N GLU A 306 -30.89 -2.17 -15.72
CA GLU A 306 -31.97 -2.41 -16.69
C GLU A 306 -31.51 -2.81 -18.09
N LYS A 307 -30.21 -2.74 -18.36
CA LYS A 307 -29.63 -3.04 -19.69
C LYS A 307 -29.00 -4.43 -19.76
N GLY A 308 -29.25 -5.27 -18.76
CA GLY A 308 -28.60 -6.57 -18.61
C GLY A 308 -27.27 -6.46 -17.84
N ALA A 309 -26.53 -7.58 -17.79
CA ALA A 309 -25.33 -7.69 -16.95
C ALA A 309 -24.14 -6.83 -17.39
N GLY A 310 -24.13 -6.27 -18.61
CA GLY A 310 -23.06 -5.39 -19.08
C GLY A 310 -21.66 -6.01 -18.94
N GLU A 311 -20.74 -5.27 -18.32
CA GLU A 311 -19.36 -5.69 -18.00
C GLU A 311 -19.20 -6.17 -16.54
N TRP A 312 -20.31 -6.41 -15.83
CA TRP A 312 -20.26 -7.03 -14.52
C TRP A 312 -19.79 -8.49 -14.64
N ALA A 313 -18.98 -8.93 -13.68
CA ALA A 313 -18.52 -10.30 -13.58
C ALA A 313 -18.98 -10.92 -12.25
N VAL A 314 -19.26 -12.23 -12.27
CA VAL A 314 -19.56 -13.00 -11.06
C VAL A 314 -18.49 -14.07 -10.89
N ILE A 315 -17.93 -14.15 -9.68
CA ILE A 315 -16.94 -15.16 -9.31
C ILE A 315 -17.47 -15.92 -8.10
N ASP A 316 -17.64 -17.23 -8.25
CA ASP A 316 -18.12 -18.12 -7.20
C ASP A 316 -16.97 -19.04 -6.73
N THR A 317 -16.95 -19.40 -5.46
CA THR A 317 -16.05 -20.47 -4.98
C THR A 317 -16.57 -21.84 -5.40
N THR A 318 -15.68 -22.83 -5.51
CA THR A 318 -15.99 -24.17 -6.03
C THR A 318 -17.17 -24.87 -5.34
N ASP A 319 -17.34 -24.63 -4.04
CA ASP A 319 -18.37 -25.28 -3.22
C ASP A 319 -19.60 -24.39 -2.96
N SER A 320 -19.65 -23.20 -3.56
CA SER A 320 -20.75 -22.26 -3.34
C SER A 320 -22.08 -22.81 -3.86
N ALA A 321 -23.09 -22.89 -2.99
CA ALA A 321 -24.45 -23.32 -3.35
C ALA A 321 -25.29 -22.19 -3.98
N GLY A 322 -24.74 -20.98 -4.10
CA GLY A 322 -25.40 -19.78 -4.62
C GLY A 322 -24.48 -18.93 -5.48
N THR A 323 -25.07 -17.98 -6.19
CA THR A 323 -24.37 -17.08 -7.13
C THR A 323 -25.15 -15.78 -7.28
N TRP A 324 -24.48 -14.68 -7.61
CA TRP A 324 -25.14 -13.43 -7.98
C TRP A 324 -25.93 -13.59 -9.28
N LEU A 325 -27.22 -13.27 -9.23
CA LEU A 325 -28.13 -13.34 -10.38
C LEU A 325 -28.79 -12.00 -10.61
N LEU A 326 -28.75 -11.53 -11.86
CA LEU A 326 -29.49 -10.35 -12.30
C LEU A 326 -30.95 -10.72 -12.57
N GLY A 327 -31.88 -9.93 -12.03
CA GLY A 327 -33.30 -10.05 -12.35
C GLY A 327 -34.21 -9.45 -11.30
N VAL A 328 -35.50 -9.77 -11.38
CA VAL A 328 -36.50 -9.32 -10.39
C VAL A 328 -36.28 -10.04 -9.06
N PRO A 329 -36.08 -9.33 -7.94
CA PRO A 329 -36.00 -9.94 -6.62
C PRO A 329 -37.27 -10.73 -6.28
N ALA A 330 -37.10 -11.94 -5.76
CA ALA A 330 -38.17 -12.81 -5.29
C ALA A 330 -37.69 -13.66 -4.10
N ASN A 331 -36.94 -13.06 -3.18
CA ASN A 331 -36.16 -13.78 -2.17
C ASN A 331 -36.89 -13.99 -0.83
N GLY A 332 -38.20 -13.75 -0.80
CA GLY A 332 -39.02 -13.81 0.41
C GLY A 332 -38.95 -12.56 1.29
N PHE A 333 -37.91 -11.73 1.15
CA PHE A 333 -37.78 -10.44 1.84
C PHE A 333 -38.18 -9.27 0.96
N GLN A 334 -37.64 -9.21 -0.27
CA GLN A 334 -38.02 -8.26 -1.31
C GLN A 334 -38.69 -8.98 -2.49
N SER A 335 -39.60 -8.27 -3.14
CA SER A 335 -40.35 -8.72 -4.33
C SER A 335 -40.18 -7.80 -5.55
N SER A 336 -39.37 -6.76 -5.41
CA SER A 336 -39.05 -5.80 -6.47
C SER A 336 -37.66 -5.20 -6.25
N ALA A 337 -37.03 -4.78 -7.34
CA ALA A 337 -35.83 -3.94 -7.33
C ALA A 337 -36.15 -2.54 -6.76
N HIS A 338 -35.12 -1.75 -6.46
CA HIS A 338 -35.30 -0.37 -5.99
C HIS A 338 -35.78 0.51 -7.16
N SER A 339 -35.08 0.46 -8.29
CA SER A 339 -35.56 0.93 -9.57
C SER A 339 -36.09 -0.26 -10.37
N PRO A 340 -37.36 -0.26 -10.81
CA PRO A 340 -37.86 -1.37 -11.61
C PRO A 340 -37.09 -1.50 -12.92
N VAL A 341 -36.77 -2.71 -13.36
CA VAL A 341 -37.31 -4.02 -12.94
C VAL A 341 -36.27 -4.92 -12.26
N ASN A 342 -34.98 -4.75 -12.50
CA ASN A 342 -33.93 -5.71 -12.15
C ASN A 342 -33.00 -5.19 -11.06
N ALA A 343 -32.51 -6.11 -10.24
CA ALA A 343 -31.42 -5.90 -9.31
C ALA A 343 -30.45 -7.09 -9.37
N TRP A 344 -29.21 -6.87 -8.95
CA TRP A 344 -28.29 -7.97 -8.68
C TRP A 344 -28.67 -8.61 -7.35
N CYS A 345 -28.78 -9.94 -7.33
CA CYS A 345 -29.27 -10.68 -6.17
C CYS A 345 -28.37 -11.87 -5.85
N SER A 346 -27.74 -11.93 -4.67
CA SER A 346 -26.93 -13.09 -4.26
C SER A 346 -27.76 -14.36 -4.03
N ASN A 347 -29.05 -14.21 -3.74
CA ASN A 347 -30.05 -15.28 -3.76
C ASN A 347 -31.41 -14.77 -4.26
N ARG A 348 -31.52 -14.56 -5.58
CA ARG A 348 -32.72 -13.94 -6.20
C ARG A 348 -34.04 -14.58 -5.78
N ASP A 349 -34.09 -15.91 -5.73
CA ASP A 349 -35.32 -16.67 -5.53
C ASP A 349 -35.51 -17.13 -4.06
N GLY A 350 -34.62 -16.71 -3.13
CA GLY A 350 -34.72 -17.05 -1.71
C GLY A 350 -34.61 -18.55 -1.43
N LYS A 351 -33.79 -19.25 -2.22
CA LYS A 351 -33.65 -20.71 -2.11
C LYS A 351 -32.96 -21.09 -0.81
N PRO A 352 -33.17 -22.34 -0.33
CA PRO A 352 -32.37 -22.85 0.76
C PRO A 352 -30.89 -22.89 0.41
N VAL A 353 -30.04 -22.41 1.31
CA VAL A 353 -28.58 -22.43 1.20
C VAL A 353 -27.95 -22.61 2.59
N ASP A 354 -26.86 -23.35 2.64
CA ASP A 354 -26.03 -23.64 3.81
C ASP A 354 -24.64 -23.00 3.65
N TYR A 355 -24.05 -23.03 2.45
CA TYR A 355 -22.81 -22.31 2.14
C TYR A 355 -22.91 -21.56 0.80
N VAL A 356 -22.60 -20.26 0.81
CA VAL A 356 -22.42 -19.45 -0.39
C VAL A 356 -21.22 -18.55 -0.15
N GLU A 357 -20.33 -18.46 -1.13
CA GLU A 357 -19.27 -17.48 -1.17
C GLU A 357 -19.12 -17.01 -2.62
N SER A 358 -19.50 -15.76 -2.86
CA SER A 358 -19.66 -15.22 -4.22
C SER A 358 -19.35 -13.73 -4.27
N PHE A 359 -18.70 -13.31 -5.36
CA PHE A 359 -18.28 -11.95 -5.63
C PHE A 359 -18.96 -11.44 -6.88
N LEU A 360 -19.60 -10.27 -6.79
CA LEU A 360 -20.06 -9.51 -7.94
C LEU A 360 -19.08 -8.34 -8.17
N LEU A 361 -18.40 -8.34 -9.31
CA LEU A 361 -17.43 -7.33 -9.68
C LEU A 361 -18.01 -6.34 -10.69
N SER A 362 -17.82 -5.05 -10.40
CA SER A 362 -18.12 -3.97 -11.33
C SER A 362 -17.21 -4.02 -12.56
N PRO A 363 -17.51 -3.26 -13.61
CA PRO A 363 -16.53 -2.93 -14.64
C PRO A 363 -15.30 -2.23 -14.03
N ALA A 364 -14.19 -2.21 -14.76
CA ALA A 364 -13.01 -1.43 -14.36
C ALA A 364 -13.31 0.07 -14.49
N LEU A 365 -13.20 0.82 -13.39
CA LEU A 365 -13.51 2.25 -13.33
C LEU A 365 -12.22 3.05 -13.22
N ASP A 366 -12.03 4.03 -14.10
CA ASP A 366 -10.94 4.99 -14.00
C ASP A 366 -11.33 6.14 -13.06
N LEU A 367 -10.74 6.18 -11.87
CA LEU A 367 -10.96 7.26 -10.89
C LEU A 367 -10.02 8.45 -11.10
N SER A 368 -9.67 8.75 -12.36
CA SER A 368 -8.86 9.92 -12.70
C SER A 368 -9.70 11.21 -12.81
N GLY A 369 -9.02 12.34 -12.59
CA GLY A 369 -9.66 13.66 -12.53
C GLY A 369 -10.20 13.98 -11.13
N GLY A 370 -10.51 15.26 -10.87
CA GLY A 370 -11.10 15.68 -9.60
C GLY A 370 -10.20 15.56 -8.36
N ASN A 371 -10.81 15.76 -7.20
CA ASN A 371 -10.19 15.60 -5.88
C ASN A 371 -11.16 15.01 -4.83
N LYS A 372 -12.32 14.54 -5.27
CA LYS A 372 -13.29 13.79 -4.47
C LYS A 372 -13.95 12.72 -5.33
N ALA A 373 -13.98 11.49 -4.85
CA ALA A 373 -14.65 10.37 -5.50
C ALA A 373 -15.68 9.76 -4.55
N THR A 374 -16.85 9.40 -5.06
CA THR A 374 -17.95 8.88 -4.24
C THR A 374 -18.66 7.75 -4.96
N LEU A 375 -18.79 6.62 -4.27
CA LEU A 375 -19.66 5.50 -4.64
C LEU A 375 -21.02 5.68 -3.96
N ARG A 376 -22.09 5.49 -4.72
CA ARG A 376 -23.46 5.36 -4.20
C ARG A 376 -24.11 4.13 -4.80
N PHE A 377 -24.86 3.41 -3.99
CA PHE A 377 -25.70 2.31 -4.48
C PHE A 377 -26.88 2.12 -3.53
N TRP A 378 -27.94 1.48 -4.02
CA TRP A 378 -29.03 1.01 -3.19
C TRP A 378 -28.83 -0.47 -2.90
N HIS A 379 -29.07 -0.86 -1.65
CA HIS A 379 -29.03 -2.27 -1.27
C HIS A 379 -30.15 -2.65 -0.31
N SER A 380 -30.44 -3.94 -0.24
CA SER A 380 -31.32 -4.53 0.76
C SER A 380 -30.85 -5.95 1.08
N TYR A 381 -30.83 -6.31 2.36
CA TYR A 381 -30.42 -7.64 2.80
C TYR A 381 -31.09 -8.04 4.11
N ASP A 382 -31.03 -9.34 4.39
CA ASP A 382 -31.28 -9.91 5.71
C ASP A 382 -30.09 -10.81 6.07
N PHE A 383 -29.20 -10.28 6.90
CA PHE A 383 -28.00 -10.96 7.40
C PHE A 383 -28.13 -11.37 8.86
N THR A 384 -29.35 -11.41 9.39
CA THR A 384 -29.60 -11.95 10.72
C THR A 384 -29.26 -13.46 10.75
N MET A 385 -28.99 -13.97 11.94
CA MET A 385 -28.81 -15.40 12.14
C MET A 385 -30.18 -16.07 12.28
N PHE A 386 -30.50 -16.99 11.36
CA PHE A 386 -31.78 -17.70 11.30
C PHE A 386 -31.78 -18.96 12.18
N SER A 387 -30.60 -19.52 12.49
CA SER A 387 -30.44 -20.62 13.43
C SER A 387 -29.14 -20.52 14.22
N ASP A 388 -29.07 -21.28 15.32
CA ASP A 388 -27.84 -21.41 16.12
C ASP A 388 -26.70 -22.10 15.34
N SER A 389 -26.99 -22.67 14.17
CA SER A 389 -26.02 -23.30 13.28
C SER A 389 -25.37 -22.32 12.30
N ASP A 390 -25.83 -21.07 12.27
CA ASP A 390 -25.27 -20.03 11.41
C ASP A 390 -23.94 -19.55 11.99
N ILE A 391 -22.87 -19.78 11.26
CA ILE A 391 -21.51 -19.43 11.67
C ILE A 391 -21.12 -18.07 11.10
N LEU A 392 -21.46 -17.82 9.84
CA LEU A 392 -21.22 -16.56 9.13
C LEU A 392 -22.44 -16.22 8.28
N ASN A 393 -22.87 -14.97 8.32
CA ASN A 393 -23.85 -14.40 7.39
C ASN A 393 -23.54 -12.91 7.21
N GLY A 394 -23.16 -12.50 6.02
CA GLY A 394 -22.81 -11.11 5.79
C GLY A 394 -22.35 -10.79 4.38
N GLY A 395 -22.06 -9.52 4.19
CA GLY A 395 -21.52 -9.02 2.94
C GLY A 395 -20.50 -7.91 3.15
N GLU A 396 -19.59 -7.77 2.20
CA GLU A 396 -18.57 -6.74 2.19
C GLU A 396 -18.55 -6.02 0.84
N VAL A 397 -18.34 -4.71 0.86
CA VAL A 397 -17.92 -3.96 -0.32
C VAL A 397 -16.42 -3.86 -0.28
N LEU A 398 -15.79 -4.37 -1.31
CA LEU A 398 -14.35 -4.36 -1.49
C LEU A 398 -13.99 -3.46 -2.66
N ILE A 399 -12.82 -2.85 -2.60
CA ILE A 399 -12.18 -2.21 -3.74
C ILE A 399 -10.92 -2.97 -4.11
N VAL A 400 -10.83 -3.34 -5.38
CA VAL A 400 -9.64 -3.98 -5.94
C VAL A 400 -8.92 -2.93 -6.76
N THR A 401 -7.69 -2.62 -6.34
CA THR A 401 -6.72 -1.89 -7.15
C THR A 401 -5.79 -2.91 -7.81
N ASN A 402 -4.78 -2.47 -8.56
CA ASN A 402 -3.70 -3.33 -9.03
C ASN A 402 -2.88 -4.06 -7.93
N ALA A 403 -3.21 -3.85 -6.65
CA ALA A 403 -2.64 -4.57 -5.53
C ALA A 403 -3.09 -6.05 -5.48
N ALA A 404 -2.20 -6.92 -4.99
CA ALA A 404 -2.44 -8.36 -4.87
C ALA A 404 -3.57 -8.76 -3.89
N SER A 405 -4.25 -7.81 -3.24
CA SER A 405 -5.34 -8.09 -2.31
C SER A 405 -6.41 -6.99 -2.31
N PRO A 406 -7.71 -7.34 -2.32
CA PRO A 406 -8.81 -6.40 -2.16
C PRO A 406 -8.76 -5.65 -0.81
N ILE A 407 -9.28 -4.43 -0.79
CA ILE A 407 -9.40 -3.60 0.43
C ILE A 407 -10.87 -3.46 0.79
N THR A 408 -11.25 -3.75 2.05
CA THR A 408 -12.63 -3.60 2.52
C THR A 408 -13.00 -2.12 2.69
N LEU A 409 -14.06 -1.70 2.02
CA LEU A 409 -14.66 -0.37 2.13
C LEU A 409 -15.78 -0.32 3.17
N ALA A 410 -16.60 -1.37 3.22
CA ALA A 410 -17.70 -1.52 4.17
C ALA A 410 -18.00 -3.00 4.41
N SER A 411 -18.51 -3.32 5.61
CA SER A 411 -18.93 -4.67 6.00
C SER A 411 -20.30 -4.61 6.65
N TYR A 412 -21.13 -5.60 6.37
CA TYR A 412 -22.51 -5.71 6.82
C TYR A 412 -22.75 -7.11 7.39
N THR A 413 -23.15 -7.20 8.65
CA THR A 413 -23.36 -8.47 9.38
C THR A 413 -24.41 -8.28 10.46
N ASP A 414 -25.18 -9.34 10.77
CA ASP A 414 -26.14 -9.38 11.89
C ASP A 414 -27.14 -8.20 11.90
N ASP A 415 -27.63 -7.84 10.72
CA ASP A 415 -28.61 -6.76 10.54
C ASP A 415 -29.58 -7.08 9.39
N ILE A 416 -30.70 -6.38 9.36
CA ILE A 416 -31.74 -6.47 8.34
C ILE A 416 -32.15 -5.08 7.91
N ILE A 417 -31.99 -4.79 6.62
CA ILE A 417 -32.34 -3.47 6.07
C ILE A 417 -33.23 -3.58 4.83
N PRO A 418 -34.33 -2.81 4.77
CA PRO A 418 -35.03 -2.60 3.50
C PRO A 418 -34.14 -1.77 2.56
N TRP A 419 -34.60 -1.56 1.32
CA TRP A 419 -33.90 -0.71 0.34
C TRP A 419 -33.45 0.61 0.97
N THR A 420 -32.14 0.74 1.11
CA THR A 420 -31.45 1.89 1.70
C THR A 420 -30.30 2.27 0.79
N GLN A 421 -30.01 3.56 0.70
CA GLN A 421 -28.87 4.05 -0.08
C GLN A 421 -27.62 4.09 0.79
N GLU A 422 -26.54 3.52 0.28
CA GLU A 422 -25.21 3.64 0.86
C GLU A 422 -24.40 4.70 0.09
N GLU A 423 -23.54 5.43 0.81
CA GLU A 423 -22.56 6.34 0.25
C GLU A 423 -21.17 6.04 0.84
N ILE A 424 -20.19 5.74 -0.03
CA ILE A 424 -18.83 5.42 0.37
C ILE A 424 -17.85 6.39 -0.29
N ASP A 425 -16.91 6.90 0.51
CA ASP A 425 -15.82 7.76 0.02
C ASP A 425 -14.75 6.93 -0.70
N LEU A 426 -14.56 7.20 -1.99
CA LEU A 426 -13.52 6.60 -2.80
C LEU A 426 -12.33 7.54 -3.03
N THR A 427 -12.35 8.74 -2.44
CA THR A 427 -11.30 9.76 -2.59
C THR A 427 -9.88 9.23 -2.34
N PRO A 428 -9.63 8.30 -1.39
CA PRO A 428 -8.30 7.72 -1.18
C PRO A 428 -7.73 6.95 -2.40
N TYR A 429 -8.58 6.58 -3.36
CA TYR A 429 -8.23 5.74 -4.51
C TYR A 429 -8.22 6.52 -5.84
N LEU A 430 -8.28 7.86 -5.78
CA LEU A 430 -8.16 8.71 -6.96
C LEU A 430 -6.85 8.46 -7.73
N GLY A 431 -6.93 8.55 -9.05
CA GLY A 431 -5.79 8.34 -9.95
C GLY A 431 -5.46 6.88 -10.26
N HIS A 432 -6.28 5.94 -9.77
CA HIS A 432 -6.15 4.51 -10.04
C HIS A 432 -7.33 3.99 -10.87
N VAL A 433 -7.09 2.91 -11.63
CA VAL A 433 -8.17 2.05 -12.12
C VAL A 433 -8.58 1.08 -11.02
N VAL A 434 -9.88 0.99 -10.75
CA VAL A 434 -10.41 0.18 -9.65
C VAL A 434 -11.56 -0.72 -10.10
N TYR A 435 -11.77 -1.81 -9.37
CA TYR A 435 -13.00 -2.58 -9.39
C TYR A 435 -13.68 -2.48 -8.03
N LEU A 436 -15.00 -2.42 -8.03
CA LEU A 436 -15.80 -2.62 -6.83
C LEU A 436 -16.26 -4.07 -6.82
N ALA A 437 -16.04 -4.77 -5.71
CA ALA A 437 -16.51 -6.14 -5.54
C ALA A 437 -17.49 -6.20 -4.37
N PHE A 438 -18.67 -6.74 -4.62
CA PHE A 438 -19.68 -7.03 -3.60
C PHE A 438 -19.56 -8.50 -3.24
N HIS A 439 -18.94 -8.76 -2.11
CA HIS A 439 -18.67 -10.08 -1.57
C HIS A 439 -19.83 -10.50 -0.66
N TYR A 440 -20.47 -11.63 -0.93
CA TYR A 440 -21.49 -12.21 -0.06
C TYR A 440 -21.04 -13.57 0.44
N VAL A 441 -21.16 -13.79 1.75
CA VAL A 441 -20.84 -15.05 2.40
C VAL A 441 -21.92 -15.50 3.37
N ILE A 442 -22.29 -16.77 3.28
CA ILE A 442 -23.02 -17.50 4.32
C ILE A 442 -22.29 -18.82 4.56
N PHE A 443 -22.14 -19.20 5.82
CA PHE A 443 -21.76 -20.54 6.22
C PHE A 443 -22.61 -20.99 7.42
N SER A 444 -23.35 -22.07 7.24
CA SER A 444 -24.25 -22.68 8.21
C SER A 444 -24.25 -24.20 8.05
N PHE A 445 -24.58 -24.92 9.13
CA PHE A 445 -24.84 -26.35 9.04
C PHE A 445 -26.30 -26.68 8.65
N ASP A 446 -27.17 -25.67 8.54
CA ASP A 446 -28.58 -25.84 8.18
C ASP A 446 -28.89 -25.33 6.77
N PHE A 447 -29.49 -26.20 5.96
CA PHE A 447 -29.94 -25.89 4.60
C PHE A 447 -31.37 -25.32 4.60
N ILE A 448 -31.50 -24.00 4.79
CA ILE A 448 -32.79 -23.29 4.92
C ILE A 448 -32.87 -22.06 4.02
N PRO A 449 -34.10 -21.60 3.63
CA PRO A 449 -34.28 -20.40 2.82
C PRO A 449 -33.62 -19.17 3.42
N ARG A 450 -32.85 -18.42 2.60
CA ARG A 450 -32.21 -17.17 3.01
C ARG A 450 -32.42 -16.07 1.98
N PRO A 451 -32.75 -14.83 2.39
CA PRO A 451 -32.93 -13.74 1.44
C PRO A 451 -31.63 -13.30 0.73
N GLY A 452 -30.50 -13.35 1.42
CA GLY A 452 -29.20 -12.89 0.89
C GLY A 452 -29.16 -11.37 0.71
N TRP A 453 -28.42 -10.91 -0.30
CA TRP A 453 -28.11 -9.51 -0.56
C TRP A 453 -28.58 -9.06 -1.95
N LEU A 454 -29.19 -7.89 -2.02
CA LEU A 454 -29.64 -7.24 -3.25
C LEU A 454 -28.93 -5.90 -3.45
N LEU A 455 -28.56 -5.60 -4.69
CA LEU A 455 -27.87 -4.38 -5.11
C LEU A 455 -28.57 -3.76 -6.34
N ASP A 456 -28.72 -2.45 -6.33
CA ASP A 456 -29.35 -1.68 -7.41
C ASP A 456 -28.79 -0.24 -7.49
N ASP A 457 -29.03 0.45 -8.61
CA ASP A 457 -28.73 1.87 -8.82
C ASP A 457 -27.30 2.28 -8.39
N VAL A 458 -26.30 1.58 -8.93
CA VAL A 458 -24.89 1.79 -8.60
C VAL A 458 -24.34 2.98 -9.39
N SER A 459 -23.63 3.87 -8.72
CA SER A 459 -22.99 5.02 -9.37
C SER A 459 -21.67 5.39 -8.70
N VAL A 460 -20.72 5.84 -9.53
CA VAL A 460 -19.45 6.39 -9.10
C VAL A 460 -19.27 7.74 -9.76
N ASN A 461 -19.09 8.76 -8.94
CA ASN A 461 -18.85 10.12 -9.39
C ASN A 461 -17.50 10.62 -8.90
N VAL A 462 -16.83 11.38 -9.76
CA VAL A 462 -15.59 12.09 -9.41
C VAL A 462 -15.78 13.57 -9.72
N GLU A 463 -15.51 14.40 -8.73
CA GLU A 463 -15.72 15.84 -8.78
C GLU A 463 -14.50 16.62 -8.27
N THR A 464 -14.39 17.89 -8.66
CA THR A 464 -13.41 18.82 -8.09
C THR A 464 -14.11 19.73 -7.09
N VAL A 465 -13.86 19.51 -5.81
CA VAL A 465 -14.30 20.34 -4.70
C VAL A 465 -13.20 21.33 -4.35
N VAL A 466 -13.40 22.60 -4.71
CA VAL A 466 -12.51 23.70 -4.30
C VAL A 466 -12.86 24.12 -2.85
N PRO A 467 -11.89 24.18 -1.92
CA PRO A 467 -12.09 24.69 -0.57
C PRO A 467 -12.61 26.13 -0.57
N GLY A 468 -13.43 26.47 0.42
CA GLY A 468 -13.98 27.81 0.61
C GLY A 468 -13.34 28.55 1.79
N THR A 469 -13.80 29.79 2.04
CA THR A 469 -13.40 30.61 3.18
C THR A 469 -14.48 30.64 4.25
N LEU A 470 -14.15 30.22 5.46
CA LEU A 470 -14.97 30.36 6.65
C LEU A 470 -14.42 31.50 7.50
N GLU A 471 -15.26 32.48 7.80
CA GLU A 471 -14.88 33.63 8.62
C GLU A 471 -15.83 33.81 9.81
N ILE A 472 -15.27 34.10 10.97
CA ILE A 472 -16.01 34.45 12.19
C ILE A 472 -15.56 35.83 12.59
N ARG A 473 -16.52 36.70 12.91
CA ARG A 473 -16.28 38.02 13.48
C ARG A 473 -17.12 38.19 14.73
N ASP A 474 -16.44 38.41 15.85
CA ASP A 474 -17.07 38.67 17.14
C ASP A 474 -16.93 40.15 17.50
N SER A 475 -17.93 40.69 18.19
CA SER A 475 -17.91 42.07 18.68
C SER A 475 -17.08 42.25 19.96
N LEU A 476 -16.67 41.16 20.62
CA LEU A 476 -15.89 41.17 21.86
C LEU A 476 -14.68 40.24 21.74
N ALA A 477 -13.52 40.67 22.21
CA ALA A 477 -12.31 39.86 22.13
C ALA A 477 -12.34 38.65 23.09
N GLN A 478 -13.05 38.76 24.21
CA GLN A 478 -13.26 37.65 25.14
C GLN A 478 -14.27 36.60 24.67
N ALA A 479 -15.00 36.86 23.57
CA ALA A 479 -15.97 35.92 23.02
C ALA A 479 -15.29 34.60 22.65
N ARG A 480 -16.01 33.51 22.90
CA ARG A 480 -15.60 32.15 22.52
C ARG A 480 -16.61 31.62 21.54
N TYR A 481 -16.17 30.78 20.62
CA TYR A 481 -17.04 30.13 19.66
C TYR A 481 -16.62 28.68 19.46
N ALA A 482 -17.58 27.85 19.08
CA ALA A 482 -17.38 26.48 18.63
C ALA A 482 -17.98 26.32 17.23
N ILE A 483 -17.16 25.84 16.31
CA ILE A 483 -17.49 25.49 14.94
C ILE A 483 -17.72 23.98 14.90
N THR A 484 -18.85 23.56 14.35
CA THR A 484 -19.19 22.16 14.07
C THR A 484 -19.73 22.04 12.65
N GLY A 485 -19.33 20.99 11.92
CA GLY A 485 -19.64 20.80 10.50
C GLY A 485 -18.62 19.85 9.87
N PRO A 486 -18.28 20.02 8.57
CA PRO A 486 -17.23 19.26 7.90
C PRO A 486 -15.87 19.32 8.62
N THR A 487 -15.62 20.41 9.34
CA THR A 487 -14.51 20.51 10.31
C THR A 487 -15.04 21.01 11.64
N SER A 488 -14.36 20.61 12.72
CA SER A 488 -14.73 21.02 14.08
C SER A 488 -13.57 21.75 14.75
N ARG A 489 -13.85 22.92 15.32
CA ARG A 489 -12.83 23.77 15.96
C ARG A 489 -13.45 24.66 17.02
N ALA A 490 -12.74 24.88 18.12
CA ALA A 490 -13.09 25.90 19.10
C ALA A 490 -12.07 27.05 19.04
N GLY A 491 -12.54 28.26 19.30
CA GLY A 491 -11.71 29.45 19.27
C GLY A 491 -12.22 30.55 20.19
N LYS A 492 -11.49 31.68 20.16
CA LYS A 492 -11.82 32.91 20.87
C LYS A 492 -11.20 34.10 20.14
N GLY A 493 -11.72 35.30 20.39
CA GLY A 493 -11.17 36.53 19.80
C GLY A 493 -12.12 37.18 18.80
N LEU A 494 -11.74 38.36 18.33
CA LEU A 494 -12.56 39.20 17.44
C LEU A 494 -12.74 38.66 16.02
N ALA A 495 -11.78 37.87 15.53
CA ALA A 495 -11.82 37.35 14.18
C ALA A 495 -11.10 36.01 14.04
N TYR A 496 -11.64 35.17 13.18
CA TYR A 496 -11.04 33.93 12.71
C TYR A 496 -11.34 33.75 11.24
N VAL A 497 -10.32 33.36 10.47
CA VAL A 497 -10.45 33.11 9.03
C VAL A 497 -9.78 31.77 8.72
N ASP A 498 -10.52 30.89 8.07
CA ASP A 498 -10.04 29.63 7.51
C ASP A 498 -10.29 29.64 6.00
N THR A 499 -9.23 29.81 5.22
CA THR A 499 -9.30 29.90 3.75
C THR A 499 -9.31 28.54 3.06
N ASN A 500 -9.28 27.44 3.82
CA ASN A 500 -9.23 26.09 3.27
C ASN A 500 -10.33 25.20 3.89
N ALA A 501 -11.49 25.80 4.18
CA ALA A 501 -12.61 25.11 4.80
C ALA A 501 -13.32 24.21 3.76
N PRO A 502 -13.52 22.92 4.05
CA PRO A 502 -14.31 22.04 3.19
C PRO A 502 -15.75 22.56 3.03
N PRO A 503 -16.36 22.47 1.84
CA PRO A 503 -17.77 22.81 1.65
C PRO A 503 -18.70 21.96 2.51
N GLY A 504 -19.82 22.54 2.92
CA GLY A 504 -20.84 21.87 3.73
C GLY A 504 -21.49 22.81 4.75
N ASP A 505 -22.35 22.24 5.59
CA ASP A 505 -23.08 23.00 6.61
C ASP A 505 -22.22 23.20 7.86
N TYR A 506 -22.03 24.47 8.22
CA TYR A 506 -21.35 24.86 9.44
C TYR A 506 -22.32 25.48 10.43
N VAL A 507 -22.25 25.01 11.67
CA VAL A 507 -22.91 25.60 12.82
C VAL A 507 -21.86 26.27 13.70
N VAL A 508 -22.04 27.56 13.99
CA VAL A 508 -21.21 28.31 14.95
C VAL A 508 -22.04 28.62 16.18
N THR A 509 -21.60 28.08 17.32
CA THR A 509 -22.19 28.34 18.64
C THR A 509 -21.30 29.32 19.41
N PHE A 510 -21.87 30.45 19.82
CA PHE A 510 -21.18 31.46 20.63
C PHE A 510 -21.30 31.15 22.12
N GLY A 511 -20.21 31.35 22.86
CA GLY A 511 -20.12 31.10 24.30
C GLY A 511 -20.58 32.31 25.12
N PRO A 512 -21.04 32.11 26.37
CA PRO A 512 -21.46 33.21 27.22
C PRO A 512 -20.28 34.10 27.62
N VAL A 513 -20.53 35.41 27.63
CA VAL A 513 -19.61 36.43 28.12
C VAL A 513 -20.29 37.13 29.30
N PRO A 514 -19.65 37.25 30.49
CA PRO A 514 -20.25 37.88 31.65
C PRO A 514 -20.81 39.27 31.34
N PHE A 515 -22.05 39.52 31.78
CA PHE A 515 -22.77 40.79 31.60
C PHE A 515 -23.22 41.12 30.17
N TYR A 516 -23.00 40.24 29.20
CA TYR A 516 -23.52 40.36 27.85
C TYR A 516 -24.54 39.26 27.56
N VAL A 517 -25.46 39.54 26.65
CA VAL A 517 -26.40 38.59 26.08
C VAL A 517 -25.69 37.83 24.97
N THR A 518 -25.63 36.50 25.11
CA THR A 518 -25.00 35.61 24.12
C THR A 518 -25.82 35.59 22.82
N PRO A 519 -25.19 35.79 21.64
CA PRO A 519 -25.85 35.60 20.36
C PRO A 519 -26.39 34.17 20.19
N ALA A 520 -27.48 34.02 19.43
CA ALA A 520 -27.95 32.69 19.05
C ALA A 520 -26.92 31.98 18.15
N ALA A 521 -26.90 30.64 18.20
CA ALA A 521 -26.11 29.84 17.26
C ALA A 521 -26.57 30.10 15.82
N GLN A 522 -25.62 30.09 14.89
CA GLN A 522 -25.84 30.37 13.48
C GLN A 522 -25.49 29.15 12.65
N THR A 523 -26.27 28.87 11.60
CA THR A 523 -26.01 27.80 10.64
C THR A 523 -25.94 28.39 9.24
N ASN A 524 -24.84 28.18 8.52
CA ASN A 524 -24.68 28.57 7.12
C ASN A 524 -24.01 27.46 6.32
N THR A 525 -24.36 27.34 5.04
CA THR A 525 -23.76 26.39 4.10
C THR A 525 -22.62 27.06 3.34
N LEU A 526 -21.41 26.50 3.44
CA LEU A 526 -20.27 26.89 2.61
C LEU A 526 -20.31 26.10 1.30
N VAL A 527 -20.56 26.78 0.19
CA VAL A 527 -20.44 26.18 -1.16
C VAL A 527 -18.97 26.09 -1.58
N SER A 528 -18.65 25.24 -2.56
CA SER A 528 -17.30 25.11 -3.10
C SER A 528 -16.75 26.44 -3.63
N GLY A 529 -15.54 26.82 -3.20
CA GLY A 529 -14.92 28.12 -3.48
C GLY A 529 -15.64 29.34 -2.88
N GLY A 530 -16.68 29.12 -2.07
CA GLY A 530 -17.49 30.17 -1.47
C GLY A 530 -16.82 30.87 -0.29
N HIS A 531 -17.50 31.90 0.25
CA HIS A 531 -17.09 32.60 1.47
C HIS A 531 -18.31 32.80 2.37
N VAL A 532 -18.24 32.35 3.62
CA VAL A 532 -19.30 32.51 4.62
C VAL A 532 -18.77 33.24 5.83
N VAL A 533 -19.58 34.16 6.37
CA VAL A 533 -19.23 34.97 7.55
C VAL A 533 -20.26 34.71 8.65
N PHE A 534 -19.77 34.38 9.85
CA PHE A 534 -20.56 34.25 11.08
C PHE A 534 -20.31 35.46 11.97
N LEU A 535 -21.38 36.09 12.46
CA LEU A 535 -21.28 37.34 13.22
C LEU A 535 -21.75 37.15 14.67
N GLY A 536 -20.82 37.15 15.61
CA GLY A 536 -21.11 37.10 17.05
C GLY A 536 -21.29 38.51 17.62
N THR A 537 -22.49 39.07 17.50
CA THR A 537 -22.80 40.41 18.00
C THR A 537 -23.37 40.35 19.42
N TYR A 538 -22.52 40.59 20.42
CA TYR A 538 -22.92 40.62 21.82
C TYR A 538 -23.51 41.99 22.18
N THR A 539 -24.66 41.97 22.85
CA THR A 539 -25.36 43.17 23.33
C THR A 539 -25.58 43.07 24.84
N PHE A 540 -25.82 44.18 25.52
CA PHE A 540 -26.25 44.17 26.91
C PHE A 540 -27.40 45.16 27.13
N PRO A 541 -28.27 44.90 28.12
CA PRO A 541 -29.26 45.88 28.55
C PRO A 541 -28.56 47.09 29.21
N ASP A 542 -28.95 48.30 28.81
CA ASP A 542 -28.47 49.59 29.36
C ASP A 542 -29.66 50.57 29.40
N VAL A 543 -30.44 50.53 30.48
CA VAL A 543 -31.69 51.30 30.59
C VAL A 543 -31.43 52.77 30.90
N ASN A 544 -30.40 53.06 31.71
CA ASN A 544 -30.01 54.42 32.08
C ASN A 544 -29.08 55.08 31.04
N HIS A 545 -28.72 54.37 29.96
CA HIS A 545 -27.91 54.82 28.83
C HIS A 545 -26.54 55.35 29.27
N ASN A 546 -25.94 54.71 30.27
CA ASN A 546 -24.66 55.14 30.82
C ASN A 546 -23.46 54.37 30.24
N GLY A 547 -23.71 53.45 29.29
CA GLY A 547 -22.69 52.66 28.60
C GLY A 547 -22.25 51.41 29.36
N MET A 548 -22.85 51.13 30.52
CA MET A 548 -22.59 49.95 31.32
C MET A 548 -23.75 48.95 31.21
N SER A 549 -23.47 47.68 31.48
CA SER A 549 -24.51 46.66 31.50
C SER A 549 -25.35 46.75 32.77
N ASP A 550 -26.68 46.80 32.64
CA ASP A 550 -27.62 46.69 33.77
C ASP A 550 -27.37 45.42 34.60
N LEU A 551 -26.87 44.35 33.97
CA LEU A 551 -26.52 43.10 34.67
C LEU A 551 -25.30 43.29 35.57
N TRP A 552 -24.32 44.07 35.11
CA TRP A 552 -23.12 44.42 35.86
C TRP A 552 -23.46 45.37 37.00
N GLU A 553 -24.25 46.41 36.73
CA GLU A 553 -24.70 47.36 37.76
C GLU A 553 -25.51 46.67 38.86
N LYS A 554 -26.43 45.76 38.52
CA LYS A 554 -27.18 44.98 39.53
C LYS A 554 -26.26 44.12 40.40
N GLN A 555 -25.20 43.56 39.82
CA GLN A 555 -24.28 42.70 40.57
C GLN A 555 -23.48 43.51 41.60
N PHE A 556 -22.96 44.69 41.23
CA PHE A 556 -22.06 45.44 42.09
C PHE A 556 -22.74 46.53 42.92
N PHE A 557 -23.86 47.09 42.45
CA PHE A 557 -24.59 48.17 43.13
C PHE A 557 -25.98 47.75 43.64
N GLY A 558 -26.46 46.55 43.28
CA GLY A 558 -27.74 46.00 43.72
C GLY A 558 -28.97 46.50 42.96
N GLU A 559 -28.86 47.62 42.23
CA GLU A 559 -29.93 48.20 41.40
C GLU A 559 -29.37 48.97 40.19
N VAL A 560 -30.24 49.25 39.21
CA VAL A 560 -29.95 50.14 38.07
C VAL A 560 -30.55 51.51 38.38
N ALA A 561 -29.72 52.44 38.84
CA ALA A 561 -30.18 53.77 39.22
C ALA A 561 -30.41 54.67 37.98
N PRO A 562 -31.60 55.27 37.79
CA PRO A 562 -31.94 56.04 36.58
C PRO A 562 -31.06 57.27 36.29
N GLY A 563 -30.33 57.78 37.28
CA GLY A 563 -29.47 58.95 37.16
C GLY A 563 -27.97 58.65 37.27
N ARG A 564 -27.58 57.37 37.34
CA ARG A 564 -26.17 57.00 37.45
C ARG A 564 -25.46 57.30 36.14
N ARG A 565 -24.31 57.96 36.23
CA ARG A 565 -23.43 58.24 35.09
C ARG A 565 -22.24 57.28 35.13
N GLY A 566 -21.71 56.92 33.97
CA GLY A 566 -20.54 56.03 33.87
C GLY A 566 -19.22 56.67 34.34
N ASP A 567 -19.18 57.99 34.51
CA ASP A 567 -17.99 58.72 34.99
C ASP A 567 -17.93 58.87 36.53
N VAL A 568 -18.82 58.18 37.26
CA VAL A 568 -18.78 58.09 38.72
C VAL A 568 -17.65 57.14 39.12
N ASP A 569 -16.91 57.48 40.18
CA ASP A 569 -15.89 56.63 40.82
C ASP A 569 -16.42 56.26 42.21
N THR A 570 -16.87 55.01 42.36
CA THR A 570 -17.63 54.58 43.54
C THR A 570 -16.76 54.29 44.75
N ASP A 571 -15.60 53.69 44.55
CA ASP A 571 -14.69 53.30 45.62
C ASP A 571 -13.52 54.26 45.82
N GLY A 572 -13.40 55.27 44.95
CA GLY A 572 -12.49 56.40 45.08
C GLY A 572 -11.07 56.07 44.68
N ASP A 573 -10.86 55.05 43.84
CA ASP A 573 -9.53 54.60 43.41
C ASP A 573 -8.97 55.37 42.20
N GLY A 574 -9.80 56.25 41.61
CA GLY A 574 -9.48 57.09 40.46
C GLY A 574 -9.88 56.55 39.10
N ALA A 575 -10.47 55.35 39.01
CA ALA A 575 -11.12 54.84 37.81
C ALA A 575 -12.63 55.11 37.87
N SER A 576 -13.26 55.43 36.73
CA SER A 576 -14.72 55.54 36.72
C SER A 576 -15.36 54.17 36.52
N ASP A 577 -16.57 53.98 37.01
CA ASP A 577 -17.31 52.70 36.91
C ASP A 577 -17.38 52.19 35.45
N LEU A 578 -17.50 53.10 34.45
CA LEU A 578 -17.46 52.72 33.03
C LEU A 578 -16.10 52.18 32.60
N ASP A 579 -15.01 52.83 33.01
CA ASP A 579 -13.66 52.35 32.74
C ASP A 579 -13.44 51.00 33.41
N GLU A 580 -13.99 50.81 34.60
CA GLU A 580 -13.94 49.54 35.32
C GLU A 580 -14.76 48.43 34.66
N PHE A 581 -15.95 48.75 34.14
CA PHE A 581 -16.75 47.81 33.35
C PHE A 581 -16.00 47.36 32.08
N LEU A 582 -15.33 48.29 31.38
CA LEU A 582 -14.52 48.01 30.20
C LEU A 582 -13.23 47.25 30.53
N ALA A 583 -12.59 47.58 31.65
CA ALA A 583 -11.36 46.93 32.13
C ALA A 583 -11.61 45.60 32.85
N GLY A 584 -12.84 45.35 33.30
CA GLY A 584 -13.23 44.17 34.09
C GLY A 584 -12.80 44.21 35.55
N THR A 585 -12.56 45.40 36.12
CA THR A 585 -12.25 45.60 37.54
C THR A 585 -13.52 45.64 38.40
N VAL A 586 -13.37 45.80 39.72
CA VAL A 586 -14.48 45.68 40.69
C VAL A 586 -14.77 47.07 41.26
N PRO A 587 -15.93 47.68 40.96
CA PRO A 587 -16.21 49.09 41.25
C PRO A 587 -16.59 49.38 42.70
N THR A 588 -16.34 48.43 43.59
CA THR A 588 -16.62 48.56 45.03
C THR A 588 -15.41 48.14 45.86
N ASP A 589 -14.29 47.84 45.22
CA ASP A 589 -13.05 47.40 45.85
C ASP A 589 -11.87 48.25 45.33
N PRO A 590 -11.40 49.24 46.10
CA PRO A 590 -10.36 50.18 45.65
C PRO A 590 -8.99 49.52 45.48
N THR A 591 -8.87 48.23 45.79
CA THR A 591 -7.67 47.43 45.50
C THR A 591 -7.71 46.75 44.13
N SER A 592 -8.89 46.60 43.54
CA SER A 592 -9.12 45.99 42.23
C SER A 592 -9.03 47.05 41.14
N ARG A 593 -7.84 47.56 40.86
CA ARG A 593 -7.66 48.69 39.93
C ARG A 593 -6.69 48.42 38.79
N PHE A 594 -6.89 49.13 37.68
CA PHE A 594 -5.91 49.19 36.60
C PHE A 594 -4.72 50.06 37.03
N GLN A 595 -3.52 49.48 37.09
CA GLN A 595 -2.31 50.15 37.53
C GLN A 595 -1.16 49.86 36.57
N LEU A 596 -0.61 50.92 35.97
CA LEU A 596 0.63 50.85 35.22
C LEU A 596 1.80 50.74 36.21
N SER A 597 2.67 49.76 36.00
CA SER A 597 3.94 49.66 36.71
C SER A 597 4.95 50.65 36.11
N PRO A 598 5.91 51.18 36.90
CA PRO A 598 6.96 52.02 36.37
C PRO A 598 7.71 51.32 35.21
N PRO A 599 7.89 51.98 34.06
CA PRO A 599 8.57 51.37 32.93
C PRO A 599 10.04 51.06 33.27
N VAL A 600 10.52 49.90 32.85
CA VAL A 600 11.90 49.44 33.12
C VAL A 600 12.72 49.53 31.84
N ALA A 601 13.72 50.42 31.83
CA ALA A 601 14.66 50.52 30.73
C ALA A 601 15.69 49.38 30.78
N LEU A 602 15.89 48.70 29.66
CA LEU A 602 16.86 47.61 29.51
C LEU A 602 18.19 48.14 28.96
N PRO A 603 19.32 47.42 29.17
CA PRO A 603 20.65 47.86 28.73
C PRO A 603 20.80 48.09 27.21
N ASP A 604 19.93 47.49 26.40
CA ASP A 604 19.88 47.64 24.94
C ASP A 604 19.08 48.87 24.46
N GLY A 605 18.48 49.63 25.40
CA GLY A 605 17.66 50.81 25.13
C GLY A 605 16.17 50.52 24.90
N SER A 606 15.74 49.26 24.97
CA SER A 606 14.32 48.91 24.99
C SER A 606 13.67 49.20 26.35
N VAL A 607 12.34 49.28 26.39
CA VAL A 607 11.59 49.59 27.61
C VAL A 607 10.51 48.55 27.85
N VAL A 608 10.50 47.94 29.04
CA VAL A 608 9.41 47.07 29.48
C VAL A 608 8.30 47.92 30.08
N VAL A 609 7.10 47.81 29.52
CA VAL A 609 5.87 48.40 30.05
C VAL A 609 5.02 47.28 30.63
N ALA A 610 4.61 47.40 31.90
CA ALA A 610 3.82 46.39 32.59
C ALA A 610 2.60 47.02 33.29
N TRP A 611 1.50 46.29 33.40
CA TRP A 611 0.25 46.73 34.03
C TRP A 611 -0.48 45.59 34.76
N SER A 612 -1.37 45.93 35.70
CA SER A 612 -2.37 44.99 36.21
C SER A 612 -3.44 44.72 35.15
N SER A 613 -3.87 43.48 35.05
CA SER A 613 -4.72 43.03 33.94
C SER A 613 -5.79 42.07 34.41
N VAL A 614 -6.90 42.05 33.67
CA VAL A 614 -7.99 41.11 33.90
C VAL A 614 -7.97 40.06 32.80
N ALA A 615 -7.99 38.78 33.19
CA ALA A 615 -7.99 37.68 32.24
C ALA A 615 -9.23 37.76 31.34
N GLY A 616 -9.02 37.65 30.04
CA GLY A 616 -10.09 37.77 29.03
C GLY A 616 -10.10 39.11 28.31
N ARG A 617 -9.53 40.18 28.89
CA ARG A 617 -9.42 41.48 28.22
C ARG A 617 -8.21 41.54 27.28
N GLN A 618 -8.32 42.40 26.28
CA GLN A 618 -7.21 42.76 25.41
C GLN A 618 -6.67 44.13 25.76
N TYR A 619 -5.35 44.28 25.66
CA TYR A 619 -4.67 45.53 25.95
C TYR A 619 -3.74 45.91 24.81
N ARG A 620 -3.59 47.19 24.50
CA ARG A 620 -2.54 47.66 23.59
C ARG A 620 -1.86 48.90 24.13
N VAL A 621 -0.59 49.05 23.80
CA VAL A 621 0.17 50.24 24.16
C VAL A 621 0.05 51.25 23.03
N LEU A 622 -0.33 52.47 23.39
CA LEU A 622 -0.36 53.62 22.52
C LEU A 622 0.77 54.56 22.92
N GLY A 623 1.38 55.23 21.94
CA GLY A 623 2.47 56.18 22.13
C GLY A 623 2.18 57.53 21.49
N CYS A 624 2.75 58.60 22.06
CA CYS A 624 2.82 59.91 21.43
C CYS A 624 4.13 60.62 21.78
N ALA A 625 4.57 61.52 20.89
CA ALA A 625 5.83 62.26 21.06
C ALA A 625 5.70 63.46 22.02
N ALA A 626 4.48 63.96 22.26
CA ALA A 626 4.20 65.06 23.17
C ALA A 626 2.73 65.01 23.62
N LEU A 627 2.45 65.38 24.88
CA LEU A 627 1.09 65.50 25.40
C LEU A 627 0.30 66.53 24.59
N GLY A 628 -0.89 66.13 24.10
CA GLY A 628 -1.73 66.93 23.20
C GLY A 628 -1.66 66.53 21.72
N GLN A 629 -0.74 65.64 21.33
CA GLN A 629 -0.73 64.99 20.01
C GLN A 629 -1.62 63.73 20.01
N PRO A 630 -2.11 63.27 18.84
CA PRO A 630 -2.89 62.04 18.77
C PRO A 630 -2.07 60.83 19.20
N TRP A 631 -2.69 59.95 19.98
CA TRP A 631 -2.11 58.68 20.41
C TRP A 631 -2.17 57.67 19.27
N GLN A 632 -1.06 57.02 18.98
CA GLN A 632 -0.97 56.00 17.93
C GLN A 632 -0.65 54.61 18.51
N PRO A 633 -1.19 53.53 17.95
CA PRO A 633 -0.81 52.18 18.34
C PRO A 633 0.67 51.93 18.14
N VAL A 634 1.31 51.44 19.20
CA VAL A 634 2.71 51.03 19.22
C VAL A 634 2.81 49.50 19.28
N THR A 635 1.79 48.85 19.83
CA THR A 635 1.62 47.41 19.78
C THR A 635 0.29 47.06 19.12
N ASP A 636 0.20 45.84 18.61
CA ASP A 636 -1.09 45.18 18.38
C ASP A 636 -1.80 44.91 19.72
N TRP A 637 -3.05 44.45 19.66
CA TRP A 637 -3.79 44.00 20.83
C TRP A 637 -3.17 42.73 21.43
N ILE A 638 -2.96 42.77 22.74
CA ILE A 638 -2.30 41.73 23.54
C ILE A 638 -3.38 41.02 24.35
N ASP A 639 -3.52 39.71 24.12
CA ASP A 639 -4.37 38.82 24.92
C ASP A 639 -3.74 38.52 26.27
N VAL A 640 -4.46 38.79 27.35
CA VAL A 640 -3.95 38.55 28.70
C VAL A 640 -4.70 37.42 29.40
N ARG A 641 -3.94 36.54 30.08
CA ARG A 641 -4.44 35.36 30.81
C ARG A 641 -4.16 35.39 32.31
N SER A 642 -3.45 36.41 32.79
CA SER A 642 -2.96 36.56 34.16
C SER A 642 -3.40 37.90 34.75
N SER A 643 -3.20 38.06 36.06
CA SER A 643 -3.50 39.30 36.79
C SER A 643 -2.49 40.43 36.53
N SER A 644 -1.42 40.16 35.78
CA SER A 644 -0.49 41.15 35.27
C SER A 644 -0.06 40.83 33.85
N ALA A 645 0.24 41.86 33.06
CA ALA A 645 0.75 41.77 31.70
C ALA A 645 1.93 42.72 31.51
N SER A 646 2.78 42.41 30.52
CA SER A 646 3.88 43.26 30.13
C SER A 646 4.21 43.11 28.65
N THR A 647 4.82 44.14 28.06
CA THR A 647 5.37 44.12 26.71
C THR A 647 6.70 44.88 26.67
N VAL A 648 7.56 44.52 25.72
CA VAL A 648 8.86 45.18 25.50
C VAL A 648 8.72 46.08 24.29
N LEU A 649 8.92 47.37 24.49
CA LEU A 649 8.94 48.37 23.43
C LEU A 649 10.38 48.53 22.92
N PRO A 650 10.62 48.36 21.61
CA PRO A 650 11.96 48.41 21.05
C PRO A 650 12.52 49.85 21.05
N ARG A 651 13.85 49.97 20.93
CA ARG A 651 14.58 51.24 21.09
C ARG A 651 14.13 52.34 20.12
N ASP A 652 13.79 51.99 18.89
CA ASP A 652 13.30 52.91 17.85
C ASP A 652 11.95 53.54 18.20
N VAL A 653 11.13 52.81 18.96
CA VAL A 653 9.86 53.28 19.52
C VAL A 653 10.07 54.14 20.76
N THR A 654 11.10 53.87 21.55
CA THR A 654 11.37 54.54 22.84
C THR A 654 12.37 55.69 22.74
N ASP A 655 12.91 55.96 21.54
CA ASP A 655 13.89 57.03 21.33
C ASP A 655 13.27 58.42 21.56
N GLY A 656 13.97 59.25 22.35
CA GLY A 656 13.51 60.56 22.83
C GLY A 656 12.55 60.51 24.03
N HIS A 657 12.08 61.68 24.48
CA HIS A 657 11.04 61.76 25.51
C HIS A 657 9.67 61.42 24.90
N ARG A 658 9.18 60.20 25.14
CA ARG A 658 7.86 59.75 24.69
C ARG A 658 6.90 59.51 25.85
N PHE A 659 5.61 59.62 25.56
CA PHE A 659 4.53 59.29 26.48
C PHE A 659 3.84 58.03 25.99
N PHE A 660 3.49 57.14 26.93
CA PHE A 660 2.77 55.91 26.66
C PHE A 660 1.49 55.85 27.48
N ARG A 661 0.45 55.25 26.91
CA ARG A 661 -0.76 54.85 27.64
C ARG A 661 -1.16 53.45 27.21
N VAL A 662 -1.83 52.73 28.10
CA VAL A 662 -2.39 51.42 27.80
C VAL A 662 -3.90 51.59 27.59
N GLU A 663 -4.40 51.05 26.50
CA GLU A 663 -5.82 50.98 26.21
C GLU A 663 -6.30 49.55 26.42
N VAL A 664 -7.51 49.39 26.97
CA VAL A 664 -8.14 48.11 27.25
C VAL A 664 -9.45 47.99 26.48
N GLN A 665 -9.77 46.78 26.01
CA GLN A 665 -11.08 46.47 25.46
C GLN A 665 -11.60 45.10 25.94
N PRO A 666 -12.94 44.93 26.00
CA PRO A 666 -13.61 43.66 26.24
C PRO A 666 -13.30 42.55 25.21
#